data_AF-F7V7H6-F1
#
_entry.id   AF-F7V7H6-F1
#
_cell.length_a   1.000
_cell.length_b   1.000
_cell.length_c   1.000
_cell.angle_alpha   90.00
_cell.angle_beta   90.00
_cell.angle_gamma   90.00
#
_symmetry.space_group_name_H-M   'P 1'
#
loop_
_entity.id
_entity.type
_entity.pdbx_description
1 polymer ?
#
loop_
_entity_poly.entity_id
_entity_poly.type
_entity_poly.pdbx_seq_one_letter_code
_entity_poly.pdbx_strand_id
1 'polypeptide(L)'
;MTNLSRYNFYLQCIADVIALLLAYTFAFWWKFLSSFRTGVYTEGAYLTLIPAMLVSYFVAAYFFSTRDNFVTRKFGRDLKEMAKIVAVVVVITLLYMFFAQTGLLYSREFVVVFAIAFFVLGLGLREIFRRIVRKFSSFSKNVERCVLICRYADVRKKIREISSPTEWRINLAGLVVTDRDMTGEYIEGIKVLADTETMVDVIRQSPVDSVLIVPNGTNRALREAARHFNDIGKLVRVDVDPFNVIPEARQDLDRVGSCSVLSFFPVHQIARRKLFLKRVLDLVISVLLLPLLLLFIILTAVFNNLESKGPLFIRRIRVGKNGRRFTQYRFRILRMDAAERTAQGKPARTRWGVFLCVSHLDRLPLILNVLLSDMSLVGIHAPRLSRFLEYQPERRKNMCIRPGIIGRWSFELDEEEIIAQERIYIEQWNVFQELALIAEFFFRFITNTLMRGFDPAQIEEEQEIIRDILEFKKPLEYDHSAYQHTVTGRERLYLAAKRVTDIIVSGLAIAVLSPLFLILMILVAMDDGGSPFYAHVRIGKNGRKLRVYKFRSMKQDAGDLEKLLTPEQMEQYQREFKIDNDPRITKIGNFLRKSSLDELPQLFNIFGGGLSVVGPRPIVEKETAIYGKDVAKLLSVKPGLTGYWQAYARNNATYESGERQKMEMYYVDHHCAKLDIRIVFRTVKSVAKGDGAQ
;
A
#
# COMPACT_ATOMS: atom_id res chain seq x y z
N MET A 1 26.48 -14.17 1.80
CA MET A 1 25.52 -15.17 2.33
C MET A 1 24.33 -15.49 1.40
N THR A 2 24.07 -14.73 0.32
CA THR A 2 22.91 -14.92 -0.58
C THR A 2 22.99 -16.13 -1.54
N ASN A 3 24.17 -16.73 -1.76
CA ASN A 3 24.31 -17.83 -2.72
C ASN A 3 24.05 -19.24 -2.12
N LEU A 4 24.30 -19.46 -0.82
CA LEU A 4 24.15 -20.79 -0.21
C LEU A 4 22.68 -21.18 -0.01
N SER A 5 21.84 -20.24 0.43
CA SER A 5 20.40 -20.44 0.53
C SER A 5 19.74 -20.66 -0.85
N ARG A 6 20.30 -20.03 -1.90
CA ARG A 6 19.86 -20.28 -3.29
C ARG A 6 20.26 -21.68 -3.76
N TYR A 7 21.50 -22.10 -3.50
CA TYR A 7 21.98 -23.44 -3.85
C TYR A 7 21.17 -24.55 -3.15
N ASN A 8 20.93 -24.41 -1.84
CA ASN A 8 20.09 -25.34 -1.07
C ASN A 8 18.65 -25.38 -1.58
N PHE A 9 18.10 -24.23 -1.97
CA PHE A 9 16.79 -24.16 -2.61
C PHE A 9 16.78 -24.88 -3.97
N TYR A 10 17.78 -24.66 -4.83
CA TYR A 10 17.87 -25.34 -6.12
C TYR A 10 18.02 -26.86 -5.97
N LEU A 11 18.85 -27.33 -5.04
CA LEU A 11 18.98 -28.76 -4.74
C LEU A 11 17.65 -29.38 -4.30
N GLN A 12 16.92 -28.71 -3.40
CA GLN A 12 15.60 -29.16 -3.00
C GLN A 12 14.64 -29.21 -4.20
N CYS A 13 14.67 -28.19 -5.06
CA CYS A 13 13.83 -28.15 -6.26
C CYS A 13 14.14 -29.26 -7.25
N ILE A 14 15.43 -29.58 -7.46
CA ILE A 14 15.83 -30.69 -8.33
C ILE A 14 15.30 -32.02 -7.76
N ALA A 15 15.51 -32.27 -6.46
CA ALA A 15 15.01 -33.48 -5.82
C ALA A 15 13.47 -33.61 -5.93
N ASP A 16 12.75 -32.51 -5.72
CA ASP A 16 11.29 -32.49 -5.83
C ASP A 16 10.79 -32.67 -7.26
N VAL A 17 11.44 -32.06 -8.27
CA VAL A 17 11.06 -32.24 -9.68
C VAL A 17 11.27 -33.69 -10.11
N ILE A 18 12.38 -34.31 -9.72
CA ILE A 18 12.62 -35.74 -9.97
C ILE A 18 11.54 -36.57 -9.28
N ALA A 19 11.22 -36.28 -8.02
CA ALA A 19 10.15 -36.97 -7.29
C ALA A 19 8.79 -36.83 -7.97
N LEU A 20 8.46 -35.63 -8.48
CA LEU A 20 7.21 -35.35 -9.16
C LEU A 20 7.10 -36.16 -10.45
N LEU A 21 8.16 -36.17 -11.27
CA LEU A 21 8.18 -36.92 -12.53
C LEU A 21 8.08 -38.43 -12.27
N LEU A 22 8.82 -38.96 -11.29
CA LEU A 22 8.75 -40.37 -10.92
C LEU A 22 7.38 -40.77 -10.37
N ALA A 23 6.78 -39.91 -9.53
CA ALA A 23 5.44 -40.12 -9.01
C ALA A 23 4.38 -40.08 -10.11
N TYR A 24 4.54 -39.16 -11.07
CA TYR A 24 3.67 -39.07 -12.24
C TYR A 24 3.77 -40.34 -13.10
N THR A 25 4.99 -40.78 -13.43
CA THR A 25 5.20 -42.00 -14.22
C THR A 25 4.66 -43.23 -13.49
N PHE A 26 4.81 -43.30 -12.16
CA PHE A 26 4.26 -44.38 -11.36
C PHE A 26 2.73 -44.38 -11.37
N ALA A 27 2.09 -43.22 -11.18
CA ALA A 27 0.64 -43.08 -11.25
C ALA A 27 0.09 -43.38 -12.67
N PHE A 28 0.84 -43.01 -13.71
CA PHE A 28 0.49 -43.29 -15.10
C PHE A 28 0.57 -44.80 -15.38
N TRP A 29 1.67 -45.44 -14.97
CA TRP A 29 1.84 -46.89 -15.05
C TRP A 29 0.75 -47.63 -14.28
N TRP A 30 0.46 -47.21 -13.05
CA TRP A 30 -0.62 -47.77 -12.24
C TRP A 30 -1.96 -47.69 -12.97
N LYS A 31 -2.23 -46.58 -13.66
CA LYS A 31 -3.51 -46.34 -14.34
C LYS A 31 -3.67 -47.10 -15.66
N PHE A 32 -2.62 -47.20 -16.47
CA PHE A 32 -2.71 -47.70 -17.86
C PHE A 32 -2.08 -49.08 -18.09
N LEU A 33 -1.09 -49.50 -17.28
CA LEU A 33 -0.42 -50.80 -17.44
C LEU A 33 -0.87 -51.87 -16.44
N SER A 34 -1.43 -51.49 -15.29
CA SER A 34 -2.17 -52.46 -14.47
C SER A 34 -3.49 -52.75 -15.18
N SER A 35 -3.86 -54.02 -15.36
CA SER A 35 -4.98 -54.50 -16.20
C SER A 35 -6.40 -54.04 -15.78
N PHE A 36 -6.54 -52.91 -15.09
CA PHE A 36 -7.78 -52.37 -14.58
C PHE A 36 -8.26 -51.13 -15.39
N ARG A 37 -9.17 -51.41 -16.33
CA ARG A 37 -10.17 -50.49 -16.91
C ARG A 37 -9.67 -49.45 -17.92
N THR A 38 -9.63 -49.85 -19.19
CA THR A 38 -9.64 -48.94 -20.35
C THR A 38 -11.08 -48.46 -20.63
N GLY A 39 -11.49 -47.38 -19.98
CA GLY A 39 -12.62 -46.53 -20.42
C GLY A 39 -12.14 -45.33 -21.25
N VAL A 40 -13.05 -44.37 -21.52
CA VAL A 40 -12.99 -43.13 -22.34
C VAL A 40 -11.75 -42.20 -22.19
N TYR A 41 -10.73 -42.60 -21.44
CA TYR A 41 -9.53 -41.82 -21.15
C TYR A 41 -8.49 -41.94 -22.28
N THR A 42 -8.10 -40.81 -22.87
CA THR A 42 -7.06 -40.76 -23.90
C THR A 42 -5.69 -40.52 -23.26
N GLU A 43 -4.70 -41.35 -23.60
CA GLU A 43 -3.32 -41.21 -23.11
C GLU A 43 -2.72 -39.82 -23.38
N GLY A 44 -3.09 -39.21 -24.52
CA GLY A 44 -2.67 -37.86 -24.90
C GLY A 44 -3.13 -36.76 -23.94
N ALA A 45 -4.29 -36.90 -23.29
CA ALA A 45 -4.75 -35.92 -22.31
C ALA A 45 -3.82 -35.89 -21.09
N TYR A 46 -3.37 -37.04 -20.62
CA TYR A 46 -2.50 -37.15 -19.45
C TYR A 46 -1.17 -36.41 -19.67
N LEU A 47 -0.57 -36.48 -20.86
CA LEU A 47 0.66 -35.75 -21.18
C LEU A 47 0.52 -34.22 -20.98
N THR A 48 -0.68 -33.66 -21.21
CA THR A 48 -0.94 -32.22 -21.00
C THR A 48 -0.96 -31.82 -19.51
N LEU A 49 -1.10 -32.77 -18.58
CA LEU A 49 -1.04 -32.49 -17.14
C LEU A 49 0.39 -32.31 -16.62
N ILE A 50 1.42 -32.87 -17.27
CA ILE A 50 2.81 -32.77 -16.78
C ILE A 50 3.26 -31.31 -16.69
N PRO A 51 3.11 -30.47 -17.74
CA PRO A 51 3.47 -29.05 -17.63
C PRO A 51 2.66 -28.32 -16.56
N ALA A 52 1.36 -28.61 -16.42
CA ALA A 52 0.51 -27.99 -15.41
C ALA A 52 0.95 -28.35 -13.98
N MET A 53 1.34 -29.61 -13.74
CA MET A 53 1.86 -30.09 -12.45
C MET A 53 3.26 -29.53 -12.14
N LEU A 54 4.13 -29.37 -13.14
CA LEU A 54 5.43 -28.71 -12.96
C LEU A 54 5.27 -27.23 -12.63
N VAL A 55 4.40 -26.52 -13.34
CA VAL A 55 4.09 -25.11 -13.07
C VAL A 55 3.49 -24.96 -11.67
N SER A 56 2.54 -25.80 -11.28
CA SER A 56 1.95 -25.76 -9.94
C SER A 56 2.98 -26.07 -8.85
N TYR A 57 3.92 -26.98 -9.11
CA TYR A 57 5.06 -27.22 -8.22
C TYR A 57 5.94 -25.98 -8.07
N PHE A 58 6.35 -25.32 -9.16
CA PHE A 58 7.20 -24.13 -9.07
C PHE A 58 6.50 -22.97 -8.36
N VAL A 59 5.19 -22.81 -8.58
CA VAL A 59 4.35 -21.87 -7.82
C VAL A 59 4.37 -22.23 -6.33
N ALA A 60 4.12 -23.50 -5.98
CA ALA A 60 4.18 -23.96 -4.60
C ALA A 60 5.57 -23.74 -3.96
N ALA A 61 6.64 -24.11 -4.66
CA ALA A 61 8.01 -23.97 -4.21
C ALA A 61 8.38 -22.49 -4.00
N TYR A 62 7.95 -21.59 -4.90
CA TYR A 62 8.24 -20.16 -4.81
C TYR A 62 7.64 -19.50 -3.56
N PHE A 63 6.41 -19.88 -3.19
CA PHE A 63 5.68 -19.29 -2.07
C PHE A 63 5.92 -19.98 -0.73
N PHE A 64 6.03 -21.32 -0.73
CA PHE A 64 6.05 -22.11 0.50
C PHE A 64 7.42 -22.59 0.90
N SER A 65 8.37 -22.78 -0.03
CA SER A 65 9.70 -23.27 0.36
C SER A 65 10.46 -22.21 1.14
N THR A 66 10.78 -22.56 2.37
CA THR A 66 11.67 -21.81 3.24
C THR A 66 13.12 -21.83 2.71
N ARG A 67 13.80 -20.67 2.71
CA ARG A 67 15.24 -20.55 2.34
C ARG A 67 16.17 -21.02 3.46
N ASP A 68 15.70 -21.92 4.31
CA ASP A 68 16.50 -22.51 5.38
C ASP A 68 17.55 -23.46 4.75
N ASN A 69 18.59 -23.78 5.52
CA ASN A 69 19.58 -24.77 5.11
C ASN A 69 18.93 -26.16 5.01
N PHE A 70 18.49 -26.53 3.80
CA PHE A 70 17.92 -27.84 3.47
C PHE A 70 18.72 -29.03 4.03
N VAL A 71 20.05 -28.89 4.06
CA VAL A 71 21.00 -29.89 4.53
C VAL A 71 20.94 -30.12 6.05
N THR A 72 20.71 -29.09 6.85
CA THR A 72 20.70 -29.15 8.33
C THR A 72 19.30 -29.14 8.93
N ARG A 73 18.25 -29.02 8.10
CA ARG A 73 16.85 -28.99 8.50
C ARG A 73 16.42 -30.31 9.15
N LYS A 74 15.66 -30.23 10.25
CA LYS A 74 15.08 -31.39 10.96
C LYS A 74 13.98 -32.06 10.11
N PHE A 75 13.93 -33.39 10.14
CA PHE A 75 12.96 -34.20 9.36
C PHE A 75 11.50 -33.80 9.57
N GLY A 76 11.08 -33.48 10.81
CA GLY A 76 9.70 -33.06 11.08
C GLY A 76 9.27 -31.77 10.37
N ARG A 77 10.22 -30.89 10.02
CA ARG A 77 9.92 -29.68 9.22
C ARG A 77 9.77 -30.05 7.75
N ASP A 78 10.60 -30.95 7.22
CA ASP A 78 10.50 -31.44 5.84
C ASP A 78 9.15 -32.10 5.56
N LEU A 79 8.64 -32.88 6.52
CA LEU A 79 7.33 -33.52 6.41
C LEU A 79 6.20 -32.50 6.26
N LYS A 80 6.21 -31.45 7.09
CA LYS A 80 5.22 -30.35 7.00
C LYS A 80 5.34 -29.56 5.69
N GLU A 81 6.56 -29.26 5.25
CA GLU A 81 6.79 -28.51 4.01
C GLU A 81 6.39 -29.33 2.78
N MET A 82 6.70 -30.63 2.76
CA MET A 82 6.32 -31.53 1.67
C MET A 82 4.80 -31.69 1.59
N ALA A 83 4.12 -31.88 2.72
CA ALA A 83 2.67 -31.98 2.77
C ALA A 83 1.99 -30.73 2.18
N LYS A 84 2.50 -29.52 2.51
CA LYS A 84 2.00 -28.26 1.93
C LYS A 84 2.19 -28.21 0.40
N ILE A 85 3.37 -28.57 -0.09
CA ILE A 85 3.68 -28.56 -1.53
C ILE A 85 2.75 -29.51 -2.27
N VAL A 86 2.61 -30.76 -1.80
CA VAL A 86 1.72 -31.77 -2.40
C VAL A 86 0.28 -31.27 -2.42
N ALA A 87 -0.23 -30.73 -1.29
CA ALA A 87 -1.58 -30.20 -1.21
C ALA A 87 -1.83 -29.08 -2.23
N VAL A 88 -0.90 -28.12 -2.34
CA VAL A 88 -1.02 -26.99 -3.29
C VAL A 88 -0.98 -27.48 -4.74
N VAL A 89 -0.06 -28.38 -5.07
CA VAL A 89 0.03 -28.99 -6.41
C VAL A 89 -1.28 -29.68 -6.78
N VAL A 90 -1.84 -30.49 -5.87
CA VAL A 90 -3.13 -31.18 -6.07
C VAL A 90 -4.26 -30.17 -6.26
N VAL A 91 -4.38 -29.17 -5.38
CA VAL A 91 -5.45 -28.15 -5.45
C VAL A 91 -5.38 -27.37 -6.76
N ILE A 92 -4.20 -26.90 -7.17
CA ILE A 92 -4.03 -26.18 -8.44
C ILE A 92 -4.36 -27.08 -9.63
N THR A 93 -3.96 -28.36 -9.58
CA THR A 93 -4.28 -29.32 -10.64
C THR A 93 -5.79 -29.54 -10.74
N LEU A 94 -6.49 -29.68 -9.62
CA LEU A 94 -7.95 -29.82 -9.59
C LEU A 94 -8.66 -28.56 -10.09
N LEU A 95 -8.17 -27.37 -9.71
CA LEU A 95 -8.69 -26.10 -10.23
C LEU A 95 -8.49 -25.99 -11.75
N TYR A 96 -7.32 -26.36 -12.26
CA TYR A 96 -7.06 -26.42 -13.69
C TYR A 96 -8.06 -27.34 -14.39
N MET A 97 -8.27 -28.55 -13.87
CA MET A 97 -9.24 -29.50 -14.44
C MET A 97 -10.68 -28.98 -14.42
N PHE A 98 -11.05 -28.22 -13.39
CA PHE A 98 -12.37 -27.60 -13.26
C PHE A 98 -12.57 -26.49 -14.30
N PHE A 99 -11.64 -25.54 -14.40
CA PHE A 99 -11.74 -24.42 -15.34
C PHE A 99 -11.58 -24.84 -16.79
N ALA A 100 -10.72 -25.81 -17.08
CA ALA A 100 -10.58 -26.40 -18.40
C ALA A 100 -11.77 -27.30 -18.79
N GLN A 101 -12.69 -27.58 -17.84
CA GLN A 101 -13.82 -28.50 -18.01
C GLN A 101 -13.37 -29.91 -18.44
N THR A 102 -12.14 -30.30 -18.12
CA THR A 102 -11.54 -31.58 -18.48
C THR A 102 -11.74 -32.66 -17.42
N GLY A 103 -12.60 -32.44 -16.42
CA GLY A 103 -12.78 -33.35 -15.28
C GLY A 103 -13.22 -34.77 -15.64
N LEU A 104 -13.81 -34.97 -16.83
CA LEU A 104 -14.20 -36.28 -17.36
C LEU A 104 -13.05 -37.01 -18.08
N LEU A 105 -12.00 -36.29 -18.48
CA LEU A 105 -10.83 -36.84 -19.19
C LEU A 105 -9.78 -37.44 -18.25
N TYR A 106 -9.91 -37.22 -16.95
CA TYR A 106 -8.92 -37.63 -15.97
C TYR A 106 -9.55 -38.40 -14.80
N SER A 107 -8.95 -39.53 -14.46
CA SER A 107 -9.35 -40.30 -13.29
C SER A 107 -8.99 -39.61 -11.98
N ARG A 108 -9.95 -39.52 -11.05
CA ARG A 108 -9.70 -39.03 -9.68
C ARG A 108 -8.71 -39.91 -8.91
N GLU A 109 -8.72 -41.21 -9.19
CA GLU A 109 -7.79 -42.18 -8.61
C GLU A 109 -6.34 -41.83 -8.94
N PHE A 110 -6.07 -41.45 -10.19
CA PHE A 110 -4.73 -41.05 -10.63
C PHE A 110 -4.19 -39.89 -9.77
N VAL A 111 -5.00 -38.87 -9.48
CA VAL A 111 -4.59 -37.72 -8.67
C VAL A 111 -4.22 -38.14 -7.24
N VAL A 112 -4.98 -39.07 -6.66
CA VAL A 112 -4.71 -39.59 -5.31
C VAL A 112 -3.43 -40.43 -5.28
N VAL A 113 -3.27 -41.36 -6.22
CA VAL A 113 -2.07 -42.21 -6.33
C VAL A 113 -0.83 -41.34 -6.56
N PHE A 114 -0.92 -40.36 -7.46
CA PHE A 114 0.14 -39.36 -7.68
C PHE A 114 0.49 -38.60 -6.40
N ALA A 115 -0.50 -38.11 -5.65
CA ALA A 115 -0.24 -37.33 -4.44
C ALA A 115 0.51 -38.13 -3.37
N ILE A 116 0.12 -39.39 -3.16
CA ILE A 116 0.78 -40.31 -2.21
C ILE A 116 2.20 -40.63 -2.69
N ALA A 117 2.35 -41.01 -3.96
CA ALA A 117 3.66 -41.34 -4.54
C ALA A 117 4.60 -40.13 -4.48
N PHE A 118 4.12 -38.93 -4.81
CA PHE A 118 4.92 -37.71 -4.78
C PHE A 118 5.36 -37.36 -3.36
N PHE A 119 4.48 -37.51 -2.37
CA PHE A 119 4.83 -37.29 -0.97
C PHE A 119 5.93 -38.24 -0.50
N VAL A 120 5.81 -39.56 -0.76
CA VAL A 120 6.77 -40.57 -0.32
C VAL A 120 8.11 -40.43 -1.06
N LEU A 121 8.08 -40.36 -2.39
CA LEU A 121 9.29 -40.21 -3.21
C LEU A 121 10.00 -38.90 -2.94
N GLY A 122 9.27 -37.81 -2.70
CA GLY A 122 9.87 -36.52 -2.36
C GLY A 122 10.60 -36.54 -1.03
N LEU A 123 10.04 -37.17 0.01
CA LEU A 123 10.76 -37.35 1.29
C LEU A 123 12.00 -38.24 1.13
N GLY A 124 11.89 -39.34 0.39
CA GLY A 124 13.01 -40.26 0.13
C GLY A 124 14.14 -39.59 -0.65
N LEU A 125 13.82 -38.93 -1.76
CA LEU A 125 14.82 -38.25 -2.59
C LEU A 125 15.47 -37.07 -1.88
N ARG A 126 14.72 -36.31 -1.07
CA ARG A 126 15.31 -35.26 -0.23
C ARG A 126 16.34 -35.82 0.75
N GLU A 127 16.06 -36.95 1.39
CA GLU A 127 17.00 -37.58 2.33
C GLU A 127 18.23 -38.15 1.61
N ILE A 128 18.04 -38.77 0.44
CA ILE A 128 19.16 -39.25 -0.40
C ILE A 128 20.05 -38.08 -0.81
N PHE A 129 19.48 -37.00 -1.35
CA PHE A 129 20.23 -35.80 -1.74
C PHE A 129 20.96 -35.18 -0.55
N ARG A 130 20.32 -35.11 0.62
CA ARG A 130 20.94 -34.63 1.85
C ARG A 130 22.17 -35.47 2.24
N ARG A 131 22.06 -36.80 2.19
CA ARG A 131 23.18 -37.72 2.49
C ARG A 131 24.31 -37.59 1.48
N ILE A 132 23.99 -37.48 0.19
CA ILE A 132 24.97 -37.24 -0.88
C ILE A 132 25.71 -35.93 -0.61
N VAL A 133 25.00 -34.83 -0.36
CA VAL A 133 25.61 -33.52 -0.09
C VAL A 133 26.47 -33.54 1.17
N ARG A 134 26.04 -34.18 2.26
CA ARG A 134 26.83 -34.32 3.49
C ARG A 134 28.09 -35.17 3.28
N LYS A 135 27.99 -36.28 2.54
CA LYS A 135 29.12 -37.18 2.26
C LYS A 135 30.14 -36.54 1.31
N PHE A 136 29.68 -35.86 0.26
CA PHE A 136 30.56 -35.07 -0.61
C PHE A 136 31.20 -33.90 0.15
N SER A 137 30.49 -33.30 1.09
CA SER A 137 31.00 -32.23 1.95
C SER A 137 32.09 -32.71 2.92
N SER A 138 31.98 -33.91 3.50
CA SER A 138 32.98 -34.42 4.47
C SER A 138 34.22 -35.02 3.82
N PHE A 139 34.17 -35.34 2.52
CA PHE A 139 35.25 -36.05 1.81
C PHE A 139 36.00 -35.17 0.79
N SER A 140 35.56 -33.93 0.57
CA SER A 140 36.13 -33.10 -0.49
C SER A 140 37.40 -32.38 -0.05
N LYS A 141 38.43 -32.39 -0.92
CA LYS A 141 39.56 -31.44 -0.96
C LYS A 141 39.14 -29.95 -1.09
N ASN A 142 37.85 -29.63 -0.97
CA ASN A 142 37.25 -28.31 -1.21
C ASN A 142 36.59 -27.72 0.05
N VAL A 143 36.89 -28.23 1.24
CA VAL A 143 36.53 -27.53 2.49
C VAL A 143 37.44 -26.31 2.59
N GLU A 144 36.83 -25.13 2.70
CA GLU A 144 37.53 -23.87 2.66
C GLU A 144 38.43 -23.73 3.88
N ARG A 145 39.74 -23.70 3.67
CA ARG A 145 40.74 -23.45 4.71
C ARG A 145 40.74 -21.96 4.99
N CYS A 146 40.26 -21.56 6.16
CA CYS A 146 40.11 -20.16 6.56
C CYS A 146 41.08 -19.82 7.70
N VAL A 147 41.71 -18.65 7.62
CA VAL A 147 42.45 -18.06 8.74
C VAL A 147 41.58 -16.98 9.40
N LEU A 148 41.44 -17.05 10.72
CA LEU A 148 40.70 -16.06 11.50
C LEU A 148 41.67 -15.00 12.04
N ILE A 149 41.42 -13.73 11.72
CA ILE A 149 42.18 -12.58 12.20
C ILE A 149 41.31 -11.80 13.17
N CYS A 150 41.63 -11.80 14.46
CA CYS A 150 40.89 -11.07 15.48
C CYS A 150 41.76 -10.78 16.72
N ARG A 151 41.22 -9.98 17.65
CA ARG A 151 41.84 -9.77 18.96
C ARG A 151 41.67 -10.99 19.85
N TYR A 152 42.60 -11.19 20.78
CA TYR A 152 42.58 -12.27 21.74
C TYR A 152 41.24 -12.41 22.49
N ALA A 153 40.62 -11.30 22.87
CA ALA A 153 39.32 -11.29 23.57
C ALA A 153 38.18 -11.93 22.76
N ASP A 154 38.24 -11.83 21.42
CA ASP A 154 37.17 -12.25 20.50
C ASP A 154 37.40 -13.67 19.94
N VAL A 155 38.64 -14.19 20.00
CA VAL A 155 39.07 -15.50 19.44
C VAL A 155 38.17 -16.64 19.90
N ARG A 156 38.03 -16.87 21.21
CA ARG A 156 37.27 -18.02 21.74
C ARG A 156 35.79 -17.98 21.39
N LYS A 157 35.19 -16.78 21.33
CA LYS A 157 33.79 -16.60 20.94
C LYS A 157 33.61 -16.95 19.46
N LYS A 158 34.47 -16.40 18.59
CA LYS A 158 34.39 -16.60 17.13
C LYS A 158 34.73 -18.03 16.70
N ILE A 159 35.69 -18.70 17.35
CA ILE A 159 35.97 -20.12 17.11
C ILE A 159 34.72 -20.96 17.37
N ARG A 160 34.03 -20.77 18.50
CA ARG A 160 32.81 -21.52 18.82
C ARG A 160 31.67 -21.27 17.83
N GLU A 161 31.52 -20.04 17.34
CA GLU A 161 30.53 -19.68 16.32
C GLU A 161 30.81 -20.38 14.98
N ILE A 162 32.07 -20.35 14.53
CA ILE A 162 32.50 -20.90 13.23
C ILE A 162 32.54 -22.43 13.25
N SER A 163 33.02 -23.03 14.35
CA SER A 163 33.07 -24.49 14.54
C SER A 163 31.70 -25.12 14.84
N SER A 164 30.61 -24.36 14.73
CA SER A 164 29.25 -24.88 14.95
C SER A 164 28.85 -25.91 13.88
N PRO A 165 28.05 -26.94 14.20
CA PRO A 165 27.62 -27.98 13.25
C PRO A 165 26.86 -27.43 12.02
N THR A 166 26.40 -26.19 12.12
CA THR A 166 25.67 -25.47 11.08
C THR A 166 26.56 -24.96 9.94
N GLU A 167 27.85 -24.72 10.18
CA GLU A 167 28.77 -24.09 9.21
C GLU A 167 29.87 -25.06 8.74
N TRP A 168 29.45 -26.11 8.03
CA TRP A 168 30.30 -27.21 7.56
C TRP A 168 31.32 -26.85 6.46
N ARG A 169 31.31 -25.62 5.94
CA ARG A 169 32.12 -25.21 4.77
C ARG A 169 33.50 -24.70 5.12
N ILE A 170 33.68 -24.23 6.35
CA ILE A 170 34.87 -23.53 6.80
C ILE A 170 35.63 -24.45 7.76
N ASN A 171 36.89 -24.73 7.44
CA ASN A 171 37.84 -25.32 8.36
C ASN A 171 38.82 -24.24 8.79
N LEU A 172 38.90 -23.98 10.09
CA LEU A 172 39.86 -23.01 10.64
C LEU A 172 41.27 -23.63 10.59
N ALA A 173 42.05 -23.19 9.60
CA ALA A 173 43.41 -23.67 9.37
C ALA A 173 44.44 -22.98 10.28
N GLY A 174 44.10 -21.82 10.83
CA GLY A 174 44.97 -21.08 11.74
C GLY A 174 44.38 -19.75 12.22
N LEU A 175 45.04 -19.15 13.20
CA LEU A 175 44.66 -17.88 13.82
C LEU A 175 45.73 -16.82 13.61
N VAL A 176 45.32 -15.56 13.53
CA VAL A 176 46.18 -14.39 13.66
C VAL A 176 45.63 -13.52 14.77
N VAL A 177 46.44 -13.30 15.80
CA VAL A 177 46.07 -12.49 16.97
C VAL A 177 46.62 -11.09 16.78
N THR A 178 45.76 -10.08 16.77
CA THR A 178 46.16 -8.73 16.34
C THR A 178 46.76 -7.86 17.44
N ASP A 179 46.49 -8.19 18.71
CA ASP A 179 46.79 -7.36 19.88
C ASP A 179 47.92 -7.90 20.76
N ARG A 180 48.38 -9.14 20.52
CA ARG A 180 49.46 -9.81 21.24
C ARG A 180 50.16 -10.78 20.30
N ASP A 181 51.48 -10.89 20.40
CA ASP A 181 52.22 -11.96 19.73
C ASP A 181 52.05 -13.26 20.54
N MET A 182 51.46 -14.26 19.89
CA MET A 182 51.26 -15.62 20.41
C MET A 182 51.65 -16.65 19.35
N THR A 183 52.52 -16.27 18.42
CA THR A 183 52.88 -17.07 17.25
C THR A 183 53.42 -18.43 17.69
N GLY A 184 52.82 -19.52 17.20
CA GLY A 184 53.20 -20.89 17.55
C GLY A 184 52.36 -21.53 18.65
N GLU A 185 51.57 -20.77 19.43
CA GLU A 185 50.66 -21.31 20.45
C GLU A 185 49.39 -21.93 19.84
N TYR A 186 48.64 -22.69 20.65
CA TYR A 186 47.36 -23.31 20.27
C TYR A 186 46.21 -22.78 21.14
N ILE A 187 45.14 -22.32 20.50
CA ILE A 187 43.90 -21.88 21.17
C ILE A 187 42.76 -22.74 20.65
N GLU A 188 42.07 -23.45 21.56
CA GLU A 188 40.96 -24.38 21.22
C GLU A 188 41.37 -25.42 20.15
N GLY A 189 42.64 -25.85 20.17
CA GLY A 189 43.20 -26.81 19.22
C GLY A 189 43.63 -26.24 17.86
N ILE A 190 43.53 -24.91 17.65
CA ILE A 190 43.94 -24.24 16.41
C ILE A 190 45.23 -23.45 16.64
N LYS A 191 46.22 -23.60 15.75
CA LYS A 191 47.52 -22.94 15.85
C LYS A 191 47.44 -21.45 15.50
N VAL A 192 48.10 -20.60 16.28
CA VAL A 192 48.37 -19.20 15.94
C VAL A 192 49.53 -19.15 14.95
N LEU A 193 49.25 -18.67 13.73
CA LEU A 193 50.19 -18.70 12.60
C LEU A 193 51.10 -17.48 12.55
N ALA A 194 50.58 -16.32 12.94
CA ALA A 194 51.26 -15.03 12.80
C ALA A 194 50.63 -13.97 13.70
N ASP A 195 51.32 -12.83 13.81
CA ASP A 195 50.88 -11.59 14.43
C ASP A 195 50.47 -10.54 13.37
N THR A 196 50.21 -9.29 13.80
CA THR A 196 49.78 -8.21 12.90
C THR A 196 50.83 -7.84 11.84
N GLU A 197 52.13 -7.96 12.16
CA GLU A 197 53.21 -7.54 11.26
C GLU A 197 53.55 -8.64 10.24
N THR A 198 53.50 -9.90 10.66
CA THR A 198 53.94 -11.05 9.86
C THR A 198 52.80 -11.77 9.11
N MET A 199 51.53 -11.41 9.37
CA MET A 199 50.37 -12.11 8.78
C MET A 199 50.37 -12.16 7.26
N VAL A 200 50.85 -11.11 6.58
CA VAL A 200 50.80 -11.03 5.11
C VAL A 200 51.72 -12.08 4.48
N ASP A 201 52.94 -12.19 4.99
CA ASP A 201 53.94 -13.12 4.48
C ASP A 201 53.60 -14.58 4.81
N VAL A 202 53.12 -14.84 6.02
CA VAL A 202 52.72 -16.18 6.45
C VAL A 202 51.51 -16.67 5.65
N ILE A 203 50.49 -15.84 5.45
CA ILE A 203 49.29 -16.23 4.68
C ILE A 203 49.63 -16.36 3.18
N ARG A 204 50.57 -15.57 2.65
CA ARG A 204 51.06 -15.72 1.27
C ARG A 204 51.66 -17.09 1.02
N GLN A 205 52.42 -17.62 1.97
CA GLN A 205 53.08 -18.92 1.88
C GLN A 205 52.19 -20.10 2.32
N SER A 206 51.04 -19.80 2.93
CA SER A 206 50.15 -20.82 3.50
C SER A 206 49.11 -21.33 2.48
N PRO A 207 48.80 -22.64 2.49
CA PRO A 207 47.73 -23.24 1.68
C PRO A 207 46.35 -22.95 2.30
N VAL A 208 46.00 -21.67 2.38
CA VAL A 208 44.75 -21.14 2.92
C VAL A 208 43.93 -20.56 1.78
N ASP A 209 42.63 -20.79 1.75
CA ASP A 209 41.74 -20.34 0.68
C ASP A 209 41.14 -18.96 0.98
N SER A 210 40.94 -18.64 2.26
CA SER A 210 40.30 -17.41 2.68
C SER A 210 40.77 -16.88 4.04
N VAL A 211 40.46 -15.61 4.27
CA VAL A 211 40.76 -14.90 5.51
C VAL A 211 39.47 -14.28 6.05
N LEU A 212 39.17 -14.48 7.32
CA LEU A 212 38.08 -13.82 8.03
C LEU A 212 38.66 -12.79 9.00
N ILE A 213 38.44 -11.52 8.70
CA ILE A 213 38.92 -10.39 9.49
C ILE A 213 37.79 -9.91 10.39
N VAL A 214 38.00 -9.92 11.70
CA VAL A 214 37.12 -9.26 12.67
C VAL A 214 37.69 -7.86 12.93
N PRO A 215 37.10 -6.80 12.35
CA PRO A 215 37.64 -5.46 12.50
C PRO A 215 37.49 -4.97 13.93
N ASN A 216 38.52 -4.30 14.42
CA ASN A 216 38.45 -3.52 15.66
C ASN A 216 38.65 -2.03 15.31
N GLY A 217 37.55 -1.34 15.00
CA GLY A 217 37.56 0.07 14.59
C GLY A 217 38.17 0.34 13.19
N THR A 218 38.70 1.54 12.99
CA THR A 218 39.27 2.03 11.70
C THR A 218 40.73 1.65 11.51
N ASN A 219 41.13 0.43 11.87
CA ASN A 219 42.53 0.00 11.76
C ASN A 219 43.01 0.01 10.29
N ARG A 220 44.01 0.86 9.99
CA ARG A 220 44.59 1.02 8.66
C ARG A 220 45.32 -0.26 8.22
N ALA A 221 46.01 -0.93 9.13
CA ALA A 221 46.76 -2.17 8.87
C ALA A 221 45.85 -3.31 8.39
N LEU A 222 44.67 -3.49 9.00
CA LEU A 222 43.71 -4.51 8.57
C LEU A 222 43.11 -4.22 7.19
N ARG A 223 42.92 -2.94 6.83
CA ARG A 223 42.45 -2.54 5.50
C ARG A 223 43.50 -2.76 4.43
N GLU A 224 44.76 -2.46 4.73
CA GLU A 224 45.89 -2.73 3.84
C GLU A 224 46.10 -4.23 3.67
N ALA A 225 46.09 -5.01 4.77
CA ALA A 225 46.16 -6.47 4.73
C ALA A 225 45.00 -7.08 3.91
N ALA A 226 43.76 -6.60 4.08
CA ALA A 226 42.62 -7.03 3.27
C ALA A 226 42.83 -6.79 1.77
N ARG A 227 43.41 -5.64 1.38
CA ARG A 227 43.76 -5.39 -0.03
C ARG A 227 44.85 -6.37 -0.49
N HIS A 228 45.92 -6.52 0.28
CA HIS A 228 47.01 -7.43 -0.05
C HIS A 228 46.52 -8.88 -0.23
N PHE A 229 45.68 -9.38 0.67
CA PHE A 229 45.09 -10.73 0.54
C PHE A 229 44.22 -10.86 -0.71
N ASN A 230 43.43 -9.84 -1.04
CA ASN A 230 42.62 -9.83 -2.25
C ASN A 230 43.48 -9.78 -3.52
N ASP A 231 44.57 -9.01 -3.52
CA ASP A 231 45.50 -8.89 -4.65
C ASP A 231 46.27 -10.18 -4.93
N ILE A 232 46.56 -10.99 -3.90
CA ILE A 232 47.14 -12.35 -4.06
C ILE A 232 46.07 -13.43 -4.32
N GLY A 233 44.82 -13.05 -4.57
CA GLY A 233 43.73 -13.95 -4.94
C GLY A 233 43.06 -14.71 -3.79
N LYS A 234 43.29 -14.34 -2.54
CA LYS A 234 42.61 -14.94 -1.38
C LYS A 234 41.24 -14.29 -1.18
N LEU A 235 40.24 -15.08 -0.81
CA LEU A 235 38.92 -14.55 -0.47
C LEU A 235 38.94 -13.87 0.91
N VAL A 236 38.70 -12.57 0.94
CA VAL A 236 38.63 -11.81 2.20
C VAL A 236 37.19 -11.64 2.65
N ARG A 237 36.91 -12.10 3.87
CA ARG A 237 35.65 -11.86 4.59
C ARG A 237 35.90 -10.88 5.72
N VAL A 238 35.01 -9.92 5.89
CA VAL A 238 35.06 -8.98 7.00
C VAL A 238 33.82 -9.20 7.85
N ASP A 239 34.03 -9.43 9.14
CA ASP A 239 32.94 -9.52 10.11
C ASP A 239 32.30 -8.13 10.26
N VAL A 240 30.97 -8.10 10.24
CA VAL A 240 30.18 -6.88 10.34
C VAL A 240 29.58 -6.73 11.76
N ASP A 241 29.66 -7.78 12.59
CA ASP A 241 29.20 -7.80 13.98
C ASP A 241 29.81 -6.67 14.86
N PRO A 242 31.07 -6.22 14.68
CA PRO A 242 31.60 -5.07 15.43
C PRO A 242 30.88 -3.73 15.15
N PHE A 243 30.10 -3.64 14.06
CA PHE A 243 29.26 -2.48 13.73
C PHE A 243 27.82 -2.64 14.23
N ASN A 244 27.54 -3.67 15.04
CA ASN A 244 26.22 -3.91 15.61
C ASN A 244 25.89 -2.92 16.73
N VAL A 245 25.35 -1.76 16.36
CA VAL A 245 24.91 -0.72 17.31
C VAL A 245 23.58 -1.07 17.98
N ILE A 246 22.77 -1.93 17.36
CA ILE A 246 21.41 -2.27 17.81
C ILE A 246 21.26 -3.80 17.85
N PRO A 247 21.60 -4.45 18.98
CA PRO A 247 21.65 -5.92 19.09
C PRO A 247 20.33 -6.63 18.76
N GLU A 248 19.21 -5.95 19.00
CA GLU A 248 17.86 -6.48 18.82
C GLU A 248 17.31 -6.32 17.40
N ALA A 249 17.95 -5.48 16.57
CA ALA A 249 17.49 -5.23 15.21
C ALA A 249 18.05 -6.27 14.24
N ARG A 250 17.20 -6.74 13.32
CA ARG A 250 17.67 -7.60 12.24
C ARG A 250 18.55 -6.78 11.30
N GLN A 251 19.71 -7.33 10.97
CA GLN A 251 20.64 -6.72 10.02
C GLN A 251 20.58 -7.44 8.66
N ASP A 252 20.58 -6.68 7.58
CA ASP A 252 20.95 -7.21 6.26
C ASP A 252 22.01 -6.28 5.64
N LEU A 253 22.98 -6.89 4.95
CA LEU A 253 23.89 -6.15 4.09
C LEU A 253 23.13 -5.78 2.81
N ASP A 254 22.96 -4.48 2.59
CA ASP A 254 22.23 -3.92 1.45
C ASP A 254 23.16 -3.03 0.61
N ARG A 255 22.70 -2.66 -0.58
CA ARG A 255 23.35 -1.63 -1.41
C ARG A 255 22.41 -0.45 -1.63
N VAL A 256 22.84 0.73 -1.22
CA VAL A 256 22.16 2.00 -1.50
C VAL A 256 23.02 2.76 -2.50
N GLY A 257 22.63 2.70 -3.78
CA GLY A 257 23.46 3.17 -4.88
C GLY A 257 24.75 2.36 -5.00
N SER A 258 25.90 3.03 -4.92
CA SER A 258 27.23 2.40 -4.90
C SER A 258 27.71 2.01 -3.49
N CYS A 259 27.04 2.50 -2.44
CA CYS A 259 27.44 2.25 -1.06
C CYS A 259 26.94 0.88 -0.59
N SER A 260 27.84 0.05 -0.07
CA SER A 260 27.45 -1.14 0.70
C SER A 260 27.14 -0.69 2.12
N VAL A 261 25.94 -0.97 2.59
CA VAL A 261 25.44 -0.49 3.89
C VAL A 261 24.95 -1.67 4.73
N LEU A 262 25.05 -1.50 6.05
CA LEU A 262 24.41 -2.39 7.01
C LEU A 262 23.06 -1.78 7.39
N SER A 263 21.98 -2.40 6.95
CA SER A 263 20.62 -1.93 7.20
C SER A 263 20.05 -2.60 8.45
N PHE A 264 19.60 -1.79 9.42
CA PHE A 264 18.93 -2.25 10.63
C PHE A 264 17.41 -2.18 10.46
N PHE A 265 16.74 -3.33 10.54
CA PHE A 265 15.30 -3.43 10.47
C PHE A 265 14.70 -3.58 11.88
N PRO A 266 13.74 -2.72 12.27
CA PRO A 266 13.21 -2.67 13.64
C PRO A 266 12.34 -3.89 14.02
N VAL A 267 11.77 -4.58 13.03
CA VAL A 267 10.97 -5.81 13.20
C VAL A 267 11.33 -6.76 12.06
N HIS A 268 11.26 -8.06 12.29
CA HIS A 268 11.42 -9.05 11.22
C HIS A 268 10.35 -8.82 10.15
N GLN A 269 10.76 -8.27 9.01
CA GLN A 269 9.81 -7.98 7.94
C GLN A 269 9.35 -9.26 7.27
N ILE A 270 8.03 -9.37 7.08
CA ILE A 270 7.43 -10.39 6.22
C ILE A 270 8.13 -10.36 4.86
N ALA A 271 8.61 -11.52 4.40
CA ALA A 271 9.29 -11.64 3.11
C ALA A 271 8.47 -11.00 1.97
N ARG A 272 9.12 -10.33 1.01
CA ARG A 272 8.43 -9.62 -0.09
C ARG A 272 7.38 -10.48 -0.82
N ARG A 273 7.66 -11.77 -1.03
CA ARG A 273 6.72 -12.73 -1.65
C ARG A 273 5.47 -12.97 -0.81
N LYS A 274 5.62 -13.06 0.51
CA LYS A 274 4.53 -13.20 1.46
C LYS A 274 3.69 -11.93 1.55
N LEU A 275 4.32 -10.74 1.54
CA LEU A 275 3.60 -9.46 1.45
C LEU A 275 2.77 -9.34 0.16
N PHE A 276 3.31 -9.82 -0.96
CA PHE A 276 2.57 -9.89 -2.21
C PHE A 276 1.36 -10.82 -2.09
N LEU A 277 1.55 -12.03 -1.53
CA LEU A 277 0.46 -12.98 -1.31
C LEU A 277 -0.63 -12.41 -0.39
N LYS A 278 -0.23 -11.77 0.71
CA LYS A 278 -1.12 -11.04 1.61
C LYS A 278 -1.94 -10.01 0.84
N ARG A 279 -1.29 -9.22 -0.03
CA ARG A 279 -1.97 -8.20 -0.82
C ARG A 279 -2.98 -8.78 -1.80
N VAL A 280 -2.66 -9.90 -2.45
CA VAL A 280 -3.60 -10.59 -3.35
C VAL A 280 -4.82 -11.07 -2.56
N LEU A 281 -4.61 -11.69 -1.40
CA LEU A 281 -5.69 -12.14 -0.52
C LEU A 281 -6.58 -10.98 -0.05
N ASP A 282 -5.97 -9.88 0.42
CA ASP A 282 -6.68 -8.66 0.83
C ASP A 282 -7.57 -8.14 -0.31
N LEU A 283 -7.05 -8.07 -1.54
CA LEU A 283 -7.79 -7.58 -2.71
C LEU A 283 -8.92 -8.51 -3.11
N VAL A 284 -8.67 -9.82 -3.20
CA VAL A 284 -9.68 -10.82 -3.59
C VAL A 284 -10.86 -10.79 -2.62
N ILE A 285 -10.59 -10.88 -1.32
CA ILE A 285 -11.66 -10.86 -0.31
C ILE A 285 -12.36 -9.49 -0.29
N SER A 286 -11.63 -8.38 -0.43
CA SER A 286 -12.26 -7.04 -0.50
C SER A 286 -13.19 -6.87 -1.69
N VAL A 287 -12.81 -7.37 -2.86
CA VAL A 287 -13.66 -7.35 -4.07
C VAL A 287 -14.92 -8.21 -3.86
N LEU A 288 -14.78 -9.39 -3.26
CA LEU A 288 -15.91 -10.25 -2.94
C LEU A 288 -16.90 -9.61 -1.95
N LEU A 289 -16.42 -8.71 -1.08
CA LEU A 289 -17.25 -7.98 -0.12
C LEU A 289 -17.91 -6.70 -0.68
N LEU A 290 -17.58 -6.27 -1.90
CA LEU A 290 -18.16 -5.05 -2.50
C LEU A 290 -19.69 -5.09 -2.66
N PRO A 291 -20.32 -6.20 -3.10
CA PRO A 291 -21.78 -6.27 -3.18
C PRO A 291 -22.45 -6.10 -1.80
N LEU A 292 -21.85 -6.67 -0.75
CA LEU A 292 -22.32 -6.51 0.62
C LEU A 292 -22.18 -5.05 1.08
N LEU A 293 -21.04 -4.41 0.79
CA LEU A 293 -20.86 -2.98 1.05
C LEU A 293 -21.93 -2.14 0.35
N LEU A 294 -22.22 -2.41 -0.93
CA LEU A 294 -23.24 -1.68 -1.70
C LEU A 294 -24.64 -1.83 -1.08
N LEU A 295 -25.01 -3.04 -0.67
CA LEU A 295 -26.27 -3.29 0.05
C LEU A 295 -26.34 -2.44 1.33
N PHE A 296 -25.29 -2.44 2.15
CA PHE A 296 -25.25 -1.66 3.39
C PHE A 296 -25.22 -0.15 3.17
N ILE A 297 -24.65 0.32 2.06
CA ILE A 297 -24.73 1.73 1.66
C ILE A 297 -26.18 2.11 1.42
N ILE A 298 -26.95 1.30 0.70
CA ILE A 298 -28.36 1.56 0.41
C ILE A 298 -29.20 1.52 1.70
N LEU A 299 -29.04 0.49 2.53
CA LEU A 299 -29.77 0.37 3.79
C LEU A 299 -29.45 1.55 4.72
N THR A 300 -28.18 1.90 4.86
CA THR A 300 -27.76 3.05 5.67
C THR A 300 -28.26 4.36 5.07
N ALA A 301 -28.32 4.49 3.75
CA ALA A 301 -28.90 5.65 3.08
C ALA A 301 -30.38 5.84 3.44
N VAL A 302 -31.16 4.76 3.48
CA VAL A 302 -32.58 4.82 3.83
C VAL A 302 -32.75 5.10 5.32
N PHE A 303 -32.28 4.20 6.19
CA PHE A 303 -32.56 4.28 7.62
C PHE A 303 -31.97 5.52 8.29
N ASN A 304 -30.74 5.89 7.93
CA ASN A 304 -30.08 7.02 8.58
C ASN A 304 -30.70 8.36 8.13
N ASN A 305 -31.17 8.47 6.87
CA ASN A 305 -31.80 9.70 6.38
C ASN A 305 -33.26 9.87 6.83
N LEU A 306 -33.96 8.78 7.20
CA LEU A 306 -35.25 8.87 7.88
C LEU A 306 -35.12 9.55 9.24
N GLU A 307 -34.05 9.28 9.97
CA GLU A 307 -33.82 9.84 11.30
C GLU A 307 -33.10 11.21 11.28
N SER A 308 -32.05 11.35 10.46
CA SER A 308 -31.23 12.56 10.39
C SER A 308 -30.60 12.71 9.01
N LYS A 309 -31.13 13.61 8.17
CA LYS A 309 -30.60 13.84 6.82
C LYS A 309 -29.15 14.34 6.88
N GLY A 310 -28.25 13.74 6.10
CA GLY A 310 -26.87 14.19 6.02
C GLY A 310 -25.96 13.22 5.27
N PRO A 311 -24.64 13.46 5.32
CA PRO A 311 -23.67 12.56 4.68
C PRO A 311 -23.69 11.19 5.35
N LEU A 312 -23.61 10.14 4.53
CA LEU A 312 -23.61 8.76 5.00
C LEU A 312 -22.25 8.32 5.55
N PHE A 313 -21.17 8.89 5.03
CA PHE A 313 -19.82 8.56 5.42
C PHE A 313 -19.18 9.69 6.22
N ILE A 314 -18.47 9.30 7.28
CA ILE A 314 -17.55 10.16 8.02
C ILE A 314 -16.13 9.82 7.60
N ARG A 315 -15.33 10.86 7.38
CA ARG A 315 -13.91 10.77 6.99
C ARG A 315 -13.05 11.18 8.17
N ARG A 316 -12.09 10.35 8.55
CA ARG A 316 -11.19 10.61 9.69
C ARG A 316 -9.75 10.39 9.29
N ILE A 317 -8.82 11.19 9.81
CA ILE A 317 -7.39 11.00 9.55
C ILE A 317 -6.85 9.96 10.52
N ARG A 318 -6.13 8.97 10.00
CA ARG A 318 -5.48 7.92 10.77
C ARG A 318 -4.02 7.77 10.40
N VAL A 319 -3.26 7.18 11.31
CA VAL A 319 -1.87 6.81 11.09
C VAL A 319 -1.82 5.35 10.63
N GLY A 320 -1.17 5.13 9.49
CA GLY A 320 -0.97 3.82 8.88
C GLY A 320 0.50 3.42 8.84
N LYS A 321 0.85 2.63 7.82
CA LYS A 321 2.19 2.04 7.67
C LYS A 321 3.30 3.11 7.75
N ASN A 322 4.29 2.86 8.58
CA ASN A 322 5.46 3.72 8.84
C ASN A 322 5.08 5.15 9.24
N GLY A 323 3.96 5.34 9.94
CA GLY A 323 3.52 6.67 10.37
C GLY A 323 2.81 7.51 9.29
N ARG A 324 2.60 6.96 8.09
CA ARG A 324 1.92 7.70 7.00
C ARG A 324 0.47 7.97 7.34
N ARG A 325 0.01 9.19 7.08
CA ARG A 325 -1.39 9.58 7.32
C ARG A 325 -2.26 9.14 6.14
N PHE A 326 -3.46 8.64 6.43
CA PHE A 326 -4.47 8.32 5.41
C PHE A 326 -5.86 8.69 5.91
N THR A 327 -6.82 8.80 4.98
CA THR A 327 -8.21 9.09 5.31
C THR A 327 -9.02 7.81 5.41
N GLN A 328 -9.51 7.53 6.60
CA GLN A 328 -10.36 6.39 6.91
C GLN A 328 -11.84 6.72 6.67
N TYR A 329 -12.58 5.82 5.99
CA TYR A 329 -14.02 5.95 5.74
C TYR A 329 -14.84 5.06 6.67
N ARG A 330 -15.87 5.61 7.32
CA ARG A 330 -16.84 4.84 8.15
C ARG A 330 -18.26 5.34 7.92
N PHE A 331 -19.25 4.51 8.23
CA PHE A 331 -20.63 5.00 8.26
C PHE A 331 -20.82 5.98 9.41
N ARG A 332 -21.62 7.02 9.18
CA ARG A 332 -22.05 7.97 10.20
C ARG A 332 -23.04 7.29 11.14
N ILE A 333 -22.73 7.31 12.44
CA ILE A 333 -23.57 6.72 13.50
C ILE A 333 -24.29 7.79 14.33
N LEU A 334 -23.81 9.04 14.30
CA LEU A 334 -24.41 10.17 15.00
C LEU A 334 -25.41 10.93 14.12
N ARG A 335 -26.34 11.61 14.78
CA ARG A 335 -27.25 12.57 14.14
C ARG A 335 -26.53 13.88 13.84
N MET A 336 -26.99 14.64 12.86
CA MET A 336 -26.43 15.98 12.58
C MET A 336 -26.61 16.94 13.76
N ASP A 337 -27.68 16.80 14.54
CA ASP A 337 -27.98 17.58 15.76
C ASP A 337 -27.37 16.96 17.03
N ALA A 338 -26.37 16.07 16.89
CA ALA A 338 -25.82 15.29 18.00
C ALA A 338 -25.34 16.15 19.18
N ALA A 339 -24.63 17.25 18.93
CA ALA A 339 -24.10 18.11 19.98
C ALA A 339 -25.21 18.76 20.83
N GLU A 340 -26.25 19.29 20.17
CA GLU A 340 -27.40 19.90 20.83
C GLU A 340 -28.20 18.86 21.64
N ARG A 341 -28.37 17.66 21.09
CA ARG A 341 -29.06 16.56 21.80
C ARG A 341 -28.29 16.12 23.04
N THR A 342 -26.97 15.99 22.95
CA THR A 342 -26.13 15.69 24.12
C THR A 342 -26.30 16.76 25.19
N ALA A 343 -26.30 18.04 24.82
CA ALA A 343 -26.55 19.14 25.76
C ALA A 343 -27.95 19.09 26.40
N GLN A 344 -28.96 18.57 25.69
CA GLN A 344 -30.33 18.38 26.18
C GLN A 344 -30.54 17.03 26.90
N GLY A 345 -29.50 16.23 27.15
CA GLY A 345 -29.64 14.89 27.74
C GLY A 345 -30.34 13.85 26.86
N LYS A 346 -30.48 14.12 25.56
CA LYS A 346 -31.11 13.26 24.55
C LYS A 346 -30.07 12.39 23.84
N PRO A 347 -30.46 11.21 23.31
CA PRO A 347 -29.54 10.36 22.56
C PRO A 347 -29.07 11.05 21.27
N ALA A 348 -27.75 11.23 21.13
CA ALA A 348 -27.10 11.81 19.96
C ALA A 348 -27.00 10.86 18.75
N ARG A 349 -27.27 9.56 18.97
CA ARG A 349 -27.09 8.47 17.99
C ARG A 349 -28.39 8.21 17.23
N THR A 350 -28.29 7.74 15.99
CA THR A 350 -29.45 7.15 15.29
C THR A 350 -29.65 5.70 15.72
N ARG A 351 -30.88 5.18 15.65
CA ARG A 351 -31.15 3.77 15.99
C ARG A 351 -30.37 2.83 15.06
N TRP A 352 -30.36 3.16 13.77
CA TRP A 352 -29.52 2.46 12.79
C TRP A 352 -28.02 2.60 13.09
N GLY A 353 -27.56 3.78 13.49
CA GLY A 353 -26.18 4.01 13.90
C GLY A 353 -25.76 3.17 15.11
N VAL A 354 -26.68 2.96 16.07
CA VAL A 354 -26.45 2.06 17.19
C VAL A 354 -26.24 0.63 16.70
N PHE A 355 -27.14 0.13 15.86
CA PHE A 355 -27.01 -1.20 15.24
C PHE A 355 -25.66 -1.36 14.52
N LEU A 356 -25.29 -0.39 13.66
CA LEU A 356 -24.03 -0.43 12.91
C LEU A 356 -22.79 -0.44 13.80
N CYS A 357 -22.78 0.35 14.88
CA CYS A 357 -21.63 0.43 15.79
C CYS A 357 -21.46 -0.86 16.59
N VAL A 358 -22.57 -1.35 17.13
CA VAL A 358 -22.62 -2.53 18.01
C VAL A 358 -22.25 -3.80 17.24
N SER A 359 -22.66 -3.89 15.96
CA SER A 359 -22.31 -4.97 15.03
C SER A 359 -20.98 -4.76 14.28
N HIS A 360 -20.21 -3.70 14.54
CA HIS A 360 -19.00 -3.33 13.77
C HIS A 360 -19.22 -3.08 12.26
N LEU A 361 -20.46 -3.11 11.77
CA LEU A 361 -20.78 -2.86 10.36
C LEU A 361 -20.55 -1.40 9.96
N ASP A 362 -20.40 -0.49 10.94
CA ASP A 362 -19.93 0.88 10.71
C ASP A 362 -18.53 0.95 10.08
N ARG A 363 -17.73 -0.13 10.16
CA ARG A 363 -16.40 -0.29 9.55
C ARG A 363 -16.43 -0.87 8.13
N LEU A 364 -17.57 -1.33 7.60
CA LEU A 364 -17.62 -1.89 6.24
C LEU A 364 -17.02 -0.95 5.16
N PRO A 365 -17.17 0.38 5.21
CA PRO A 365 -16.56 1.26 4.22
C PRO A 365 -15.02 1.23 4.20
N LEU A 366 -14.36 0.67 5.22
CA LEU A 366 -12.91 0.44 5.23
C LEU A 366 -12.43 -0.50 4.14
N ILE A 367 -13.32 -1.32 3.55
CA ILE A 367 -13.01 -2.12 2.36
C ILE A 367 -12.45 -1.23 1.23
N LEU A 368 -12.94 0.00 1.09
CA LEU A 368 -12.42 0.95 0.11
C LEU A 368 -10.96 1.33 0.42
N ASN A 369 -10.60 1.52 1.69
CA ASN A 369 -9.22 1.77 2.10
C ASN A 369 -8.30 0.57 1.83
N VAL A 370 -8.82 -0.65 1.92
CA VAL A 370 -8.06 -1.85 1.54
C VAL A 370 -7.80 -1.85 0.03
N LEU A 371 -8.81 -1.60 -0.79
CA LEU A 371 -8.65 -1.49 -2.24
C LEU A 371 -7.64 -0.40 -2.64
N LEU A 372 -7.68 0.75 -1.96
CA LEU A 372 -6.77 1.90 -2.17
C LEU A 372 -5.36 1.70 -1.59
N SER A 373 -5.06 0.57 -0.95
CA SER A 373 -3.74 0.23 -0.39
C SER A 373 -3.34 1.01 0.86
N ASP A 374 -4.29 1.69 1.51
CA ASP A 374 -4.09 2.32 2.83
C ASP A 374 -4.08 1.28 3.96
N MET A 375 -4.93 0.26 3.82
CA MET A 375 -5.19 -0.77 4.82
C MET A 375 -5.04 -2.19 4.24
N SER A 376 -5.03 -3.16 5.13
CA SER A 376 -5.20 -4.60 4.87
C SER A 376 -6.47 -5.10 5.57
N LEU A 377 -6.93 -6.32 5.29
CA LEU A 377 -8.05 -6.90 6.03
C LEU A 377 -7.66 -7.18 7.47
N VAL A 378 -6.59 -7.94 7.65
CA VAL A 378 -5.96 -8.18 8.95
C VAL A 378 -4.70 -7.33 9.07
N GLY A 379 -4.51 -6.74 10.24
CA GLY A 379 -3.31 -5.98 10.56
C GLY A 379 -3.41 -5.30 11.93
N ILE A 380 -2.44 -4.43 12.19
CA ILE A 380 -2.38 -3.64 13.41
C ILE A 380 -3.51 -2.60 13.49
N HIS A 381 -3.74 -2.05 14.67
CA HIS A 381 -4.72 -0.99 14.84
C HIS A 381 -4.30 0.31 14.13
N ALA A 382 -5.25 1.04 13.54
CA ALA A 382 -5.02 2.37 12.96
C ALA A 382 -5.37 3.47 13.98
N PRO A 383 -4.40 4.05 14.71
CA PRO A 383 -4.69 5.09 15.69
C PRO A 383 -4.95 6.47 15.07
N ARG A 384 -5.57 7.35 15.87
CA ARG A 384 -5.53 8.80 15.67
C ARG A 384 -4.11 9.33 15.92
N LEU A 385 -3.79 10.52 15.39
CA LEU A 385 -2.45 11.09 15.50
C LEU A 385 -2.01 11.31 16.95
N SER A 386 -2.88 11.85 17.81
CA SER A 386 -2.56 12.05 19.24
C SER A 386 -2.20 10.74 19.92
N ARG A 387 -3.03 9.70 19.74
CA ARG A 387 -2.78 8.37 20.30
C ARG A 387 -1.51 7.72 19.75
N PHE A 388 -1.18 7.94 18.47
CA PHE A 388 0.06 7.46 17.88
C PHE A 388 1.30 8.07 18.55
N LEU A 389 1.25 9.36 18.92
CA LEU A 389 2.36 10.04 19.61
C LEU A 389 2.58 9.48 21.02
N GLU A 390 1.52 9.00 21.67
CA GLU A 390 1.56 8.34 22.98
C GLU A 390 2.03 6.87 22.92
N TYR A 391 2.10 6.25 21.73
CA TYR A 391 2.46 4.83 21.63
C TYR A 391 3.88 4.55 22.12
N GLN A 392 4.00 3.47 22.89
CA GLN A 392 5.29 2.89 23.26
C GLN A 392 6.14 2.62 21.99
N PRO A 393 7.47 2.80 22.06
CA PRO A 393 8.37 2.55 20.93
C PRO A 393 8.16 1.19 20.26
N GLU A 394 7.92 0.13 21.05
CA GLU A 394 7.68 -1.22 20.53
C GLU A 394 6.42 -1.33 19.67
N ARG A 395 5.32 -0.69 20.09
CA ARG A 395 4.10 -0.61 19.29
C ARG A 395 4.32 0.21 18.01
N ARG A 396 5.14 1.26 18.07
CA ARG A 396 5.51 2.04 16.88
C ARG A 396 6.34 1.23 15.88
N LYS A 397 7.22 0.34 16.34
CA LYS A 397 7.95 -0.59 15.46
C LYS A 397 7.00 -1.54 14.71
N ASN A 398 5.91 -1.99 15.34
CA ASN A 398 4.90 -2.84 14.70
C ASN A 398 4.16 -2.15 13.53
N MET A 399 4.18 -0.81 13.45
CA MET A 399 3.66 -0.04 12.30
C MET A 399 4.46 -0.19 11.00
N CYS A 400 5.35 -1.18 10.90
CA CYS A 400 6.01 -1.58 9.66
C CYS A 400 5.10 -2.27 8.63
N ILE A 401 3.89 -2.71 9.03
CA ILE A 401 2.87 -3.27 8.14
C ILE A 401 1.65 -2.35 8.03
N ARG A 402 0.77 -2.60 7.04
CA ARG A 402 -0.47 -1.83 6.91
C ARG A 402 -1.42 -2.16 8.07
N PRO A 403 -2.17 -1.18 8.59
CA PRO A 403 -3.21 -1.46 9.56
C PRO A 403 -4.35 -2.30 8.96
N GLY A 404 -5.03 -3.04 9.83
CA GLY A 404 -6.13 -3.93 9.48
C GLY A 404 -7.50 -3.29 9.67
N ILE A 405 -8.51 -3.76 8.93
CA ILE A 405 -9.92 -3.60 9.33
C ILE A 405 -10.15 -4.30 10.67
N ILE A 406 -9.55 -5.49 10.80
CA ILE A 406 -9.55 -6.34 11.99
C ILE A 406 -8.11 -6.69 12.38
N GLY A 407 -7.93 -7.18 13.59
CA GLY A 407 -6.65 -7.67 14.10
C GLY A 407 -6.81 -8.27 15.49
N ARG A 408 -5.71 -8.69 16.12
CA ARG A 408 -5.74 -9.21 17.50
C ARG A 408 -6.28 -8.17 18.50
N TRP A 409 -5.99 -6.90 18.26
CA TRP A 409 -6.57 -5.74 18.96
C TRP A 409 -8.11 -5.65 18.88
N SER A 410 -8.77 -6.43 18.02
CA SER A 410 -10.24 -6.51 17.98
C SER A 410 -10.81 -7.38 19.12
N PHE A 411 -9.98 -8.22 19.74
CA PHE A 411 -10.38 -9.15 20.80
C PHE A 411 -9.70 -8.88 22.13
N GLU A 412 -8.46 -8.39 22.08
CA GLU A 412 -7.64 -8.12 23.25
C GLU A 412 -7.81 -6.68 23.75
N LEU A 413 -7.82 -6.49 25.06
CA LEU A 413 -7.97 -5.18 25.70
C LEU A 413 -6.65 -4.69 26.31
N ASP A 414 -5.77 -5.62 26.69
CA ASP A 414 -4.48 -5.28 27.27
C ASP A 414 -3.48 -4.78 26.20
N GLU A 415 -2.84 -3.64 26.47
CA GLU A 415 -1.98 -2.99 25.48
C GLU A 415 -0.66 -3.75 25.26
N GLU A 416 -0.10 -4.38 26.30
CA GLU A 416 1.14 -5.18 26.19
C GLU A 416 0.90 -6.46 25.40
N GLU A 417 -0.21 -7.15 25.67
CA GLU A 417 -0.60 -8.35 24.94
C GLU A 417 -0.92 -8.04 23.47
N ILE A 418 -1.57 -6.89 23.18
CA ILE A 418 -1.75 -6.44 21.79
C ILE A 418 -0.39 -6.29 21.08
N ILE A 419 0.58 -5.64 21.72
CA ILE A 419 1.91 -5.42 21.13
C ILE A 419 2.62 -6.75 20.85
N ALA A 420 2.56 -7.69 21.80
CA ALA A 420 3.14 -9.02 21.67
C ALA A 420 2.48 -9.82 20.54
N GLN A 421 1.16 -9.85 20.49
CA GLN A 421 0.40 -10.57 19.47
C GLN A 421 0.57 -9.96 18.07
N GLU A 422 0.61 -8.63 17.96
CA GLU A 422 0.93 -7.93 16.71
C GLU A 422 2.34 -8.30 16.23
N ARG A 423 3.32 -8.39 17.13
CA ARG A 423 4.68 -8.81 16.80
C ARG A 423 4.72 -10.25 16.31
N ILE A 424 4.10 -11.18 17.02
CA ILE A 424 4.00 -12.59 16.60
C ILE A 424 3.38 -12.70 15.20
N TYR A 425 2.30 -11.94 14.95
CA TYR A 425 1.65 -11.91 13.64
C TYR A 425 2.59 -11.41 12.53
N ILE A 426 3.36 -10.35 12.75
CA ILE A 426 4.30 -9.80 11.76
C ILE A 426 5.43 -10.80 11.48
N GLU A 427 6.02 -11.37 12.52
CA GLU A 427 7.20 -12.24 12.39
C GLU A 427 6.85 -13.60 11.77
N GLN A 428 5.68 -14.14 12.10
CA GLN A 428 5.29 -15.50 11.74
C GLN A 428 4.20 -15.59 10.66
N TRP A 429 3.91 -14.46 10.00
CA TRP A 429 2.81 -14.35 9.04
C TRP A 429 2.75 -15.52 8.05
N ASN A 430 1.56 -16.10 7.93
CA ASN A 430 1.18 -17.05 6.92
C ASN A 430 -0.33 -16.97 6.61
N VAL A 431 -0.71 -17.55 5.47
CA VAL A 431 -2.10 -17.50 4.96
C VAL A 431 -3.08 -18.17 5.93
N PHE A 432 -2.70 -19.27 6.58
CA PHE A 432 -3.60 -19.97 7.50
C PHE A 432 -3.89 -19.15 8.75
N GLN A 433 -2.88 -18.49 9.32
CA GLN A 433 -3.08 -17.56 10.44
C GLN A 433 -3.98 -16.38 10.04
N GLU A 434 -3.81 -15.83 8.83
CA GLU A 434 -4.68 -14.78 8.31
C GLU A 434 -6.14 -15.23 8.27
N LEU A 435 -6.40 -16.39 7.63
CA LEU A 435 -7.74 -16.94 7.48
C LEU A 435 -8.35 -17.35 8.82
N ALA A 436 -7.55 -17.92 9.73
CA ALA A 436 -7.98 -18.27 11.07
C ALA A 436 -8.42 -17.03 11.86
N LEU A 437 -7.69 -15.91 11.76
CA LEU A 437 -8.08 -14.68 12.44
C LEU A 437 -9.37 -14.08 11.85
N ILE A 438 -9.54 -14.14 10.53
CA ILE A 438 -10.79 -13.72 9.86
C ILE A 438 -11.96 -14.61 10.31
N ALA A 439 -11.76 -15.93 10.36
CA ALA A 439 -12.76 -16.89 10.80
C ALA A 439 -13.12 -16.71 12.28
N GLU A 440 -12.13 -16.49 13.15
CA GLU A 440 -12.32 -16.18 14.57
C GLU A 440 -13.12 -14.89 14.75
N PHE A 441 -12.80 -13.85 13.98
CA PHE A 441 -13.58 -12.60 13.97
C PHE A 441 -15.04 -12.85 13.57
N PHE A 442 -15.26 -13.58 12.47
CA PHE A 442 -16.59 -13.86 11.96
C PHE A 442 -17.41 -14.74 12.91
N PHE A 443 -16.78 -15.75 13.51
CA PHE A 443 -17.42 -16.61 14.51
C PHE A 443 -17.87 -15.78 15.72
N ARG A 444 -16.97 -14.98 16.31
CA ARG A 444 -17.31 -14.13 17.45
C ARG A 444 -18.33 -13.03 17.11
N PHE A 445 -18.32 -12.55 15.87
CA PHE A 445 -19.32 -11.64 15.34
C PHE A 445 -20.71 -12.29 15.32
N ILE A 446 -20.83 -13.52 14.83
CA ILE A 446 -22.11 -14.27 14.81
C ILE A 446 -22.57 -14.64 16.21
N THR A 447 -21.66 -15.09 17.09
CA THR A 447 -22.01 -15.49 18.46
C THR A 447 -22.27 -14.29 19.38
N ASN A 448 -22.25 -13.06 18.86
CA ASN A 448 -22.52 -11.83 19.59
C ASN A 448 -21.58 -11.56 20.78
N THR A 449 -20.44 -12.24 20.84
CA THR A 449 -19.43 -12.09 21.89
C THR A 449 -18.52 -10.87 21.68
N LEU A 450 -18.67 -10.20 20.53
CA LEU A 450 -17.92 -9.01 20.11
C LEU A 450 -18.71 -7.71 20.19
N MET A 451 -19.89 -7.70 20.81
CA MET A 451 -20.73 -6.50 20.87
C MET A 451 -19.95 -5.32 21.45
N ARG A 452 -19.76 -4.28 20.63
CA ARG A 452 -18.89 -3.16 20.99
C ARG A 452 -19.62 -2.16 21.88
N GLY A 453 -19.00 -1.82 23.00
CA GLY A 453 -19.33 -0.61 23.75
C GLY A 453 -19.04 0.65 22.94
N PHE A 454 -19.73 1.75 23.25
CA PHE A 454 -19.42 3.03 22.64
C PHE A 454 -18.21 3.65 23.31
N ASP A 455 -17.19 3.93 22.52
CA ASP A 455 -16.02 4.68 22.96
C ASP A 455 -16.36 6.19 22.99
N PRO A 456 -16.29 6.86 24.16
CA PRO A 456 -16.54 8.30 24.26
C PRO A 456 -15.65 9.13 23.33
N ALA A 457 -14.39 8.75 23.16
CA ALA A 457 -13.46 9.46 22.29
C ALA A 457 -13.88 9.35 20.80
N GLN A 458 -14.47 8.22 20.41
CA GLN A 458 -15.01 8.04 19.06
C GLN A 458 -16.22 8.96 18.81
N ILE A 459 -17.07 9.16 19.82
CA ILE A 459 -18.25 10.01 19.75
C ILE A 459 -17.83 11.47 19.63
N GLU A 460 -16.93 11.92 20.51
CA GLU A 460 -16.42 13.29 20.50
C GLU A 460 -15.80 13.66 19.15
N GLU A 461 -14.94 12.80 18.61
CA GLU A 461 -14.34 12.99 17.29
C GLU A 461 -15.40 13.06 16.17
N GLU A 462 -16.46 12.25 16.23
CA GLU A 462 -17.53 12.33 15.22
C GLU A 462 -18.37 13.60 15.37
N GLN A 463 -18.60 14.08 16.60
CA GLN A 463 -19.28 15.35 16.85
C GLN A 463 -18.49 16.53 16.32
N GLU A 464 -17.17 16.53 16.46
CA GLU A 464 -16.27 17.54 15.88
C GLU A 464 -16.40 17.55 14.35
N ILE A 465 -16.32 16.38 13.71
CA ILE A 465 -16.46 16.29 12.24
C ILE A 465 -17.86 16.75 11.78
N ILE A 466 -18.92 16.43 12.54
CA ILE A 466 -20.27 16.90 12.25
C ILE A 466 -20.37 18.43 12.39
N ARG A 467 -19.72 19.00 13.41
CA ARG A 467 -19.65 20.45 13.61
C ARG A 467 -18.96 21.11 12.42
N ASP A 468 -17.83 20.59 11.96
CA ASP A 468 -17.14 21.09 10.77
C ASP A 468 -18.02 21.02 9.51
N ILE A 469 -18.78 19.92 9.36
CA ILE A 469 -19.71 19.76 8.24
C ILE A 469 -20.84 20.81 8.30
N LEU A 470 -21.37 21.09 9.50
CA LEU A 470 -22.43 22.08 9.69
C LEU A 470 -21.90 23.50 9.49
N GLU A 471 -20.72 23.80 10.02
CA GLU A 471 -20.03 25.07 9.82
C GLU A 471 -19.76 25.32 8.34
N PHE A 472 -19.27 24.31 7.62
CA PHE A 472 -19.09 24.39 6.17
C PHE A 472 -20.41 24.66 5.42
N LYS A 473 -21.55 24.18 5.93
CA LYS A 473 -22.87 24.43 5.33
C LYS A 473 -23.44 25.81 5.63
N LYS A 474 -22.91 26.55 6.62
CA LYS A 474 -23.35 27.91 6.89
C LYS A 474 -23.08 28.77 5.65
N PRO A 475 -24.11 29.45 5.11
CA PRO A 475 -23.90 30.40 4.02
C PRO A 475 -22.97 31.52 4.46
N LEU A 476 -22.31 32.14 3.49
CA LEU A 476 -21.64 33.41 3.68
C LEU A 476 -22.64 34.46 4.19
N GLU A 477 -22.26 35.21 5.22
CA GLU A 477 -23.01 36.37 5.70
C GLU A 477 -22.67 37.59 4.82
N TYR A 478 -23.69 38.22 4.25
CA TYR A 478 -23.60 39.46 3.47
C TYR A 478 -24.97 40.15 3.47
N ASP A 479 -24.99 41.42 3.07
CA ASP A 479 -26.24 42.17 2.97
C ASP A 479 -27.10 41.65 1.82
N HIS A 480 -28.03 40.75 2.13
CA HIS A 480 -29.01 40.22 1.18
C HIS A 480 -29.98 41.29 0.65
N SER A 481 -30.16 42.40 1.36
CA SER A 481 -31.08 43.48 0.96
C SER A 481 -30.49 44.38 -0.12
N ALA A 482 -29.17 44.39 -0.27
CA ALA A 482 -28.46 45.18 -1.29
C ALA A 482 -28.89 44.85 -2.73
N TYR A 483 -29.46 43.67 -2.97
CA TYR A 483 -29.99 43.28 -4.28
C TYR A 483 -31.26 42.43 -4.15
N GLN A 484 -32.40 43.01 -4.49
CA GLN A 484 -33.68 42.32 -4.58
C GLN A 484 -34.12 42.23 -6.04
N HIS A 485 -34.13 41.00 -6.59
CA HIS A 485 -34.56 40.74 -7.96
C HIS A 485 -35.83 39.90 -7.97
N THR A 486 -36.90 40.43 -8.54
CA THR A 486 -38.16 39.73 -8.72
C THR A 486 -38.10 38.85 -9.96
N VAL A 487 -37.89 37.55 -9.74
CA VAL A 487 -37.78 36.56 -10.83
C VAL A 487 -39.10 36.47 -11.60
N THR A 488 -39.08 36.85 -12.88
CA THR A 488 -40.25 36.81 -13.76
C THR A 488 -40.66 35.38 -14.13
N GLY A 489 -41.89 35.16 -14.60
CA GLY A 489 -42.35 33.82 -15.03
C GLY A 489 -41.49 33.21 -16.15
N ARG A 490 -41.06 34.04 -17.12
CA ARG A 490 -40.17 33.62 -18.22
C ARG A 490 -38.79 33.22 -17.71
N GLU A 491 -38.25 33.95 -16.74
CA GLU A 491 -36.95 33.65 -16.14
C GLU A 491 -36.98 32.35 -15.33
N ARG A 492 -38.08 32.07 -14.59
CA ARG A 492 -38.26 30.78 -13.91
C ARG A 492 -38.26 29.62 -14.89
N LEU A 493 -38.97 29.76 -16.02
CA LEU A 493 -39.00 28.74 -17.06
C LEU A 493 -37.60 28.52 -17.66
N TYR A 494 -36.87 29.60 -17.95
CA TYR A 494 -35.48 29.53 -18.40
C TYR A 494 -34.58 28.83 -17.38
N LEU A 495 -34.64 29.20 -16.09
CA LEU A 495 -33.80 28.59 -15.05
C LEU A 495 -34.10 27.10 -14.86
N ALA A 496 -35.37 26.70 -14.98
CA ALA A 496 -35.78 25.30 -14.96
C ALA A 496 -35.23 24.53 -16.17
N ALA A 497 -35.42 25.06 -17.39
CA ALA A 497 -34.89 24.48 -18.61
C ALA A 497 -33.36 24.39 -18.60
N LYS A 498 -32.69 25.44 -18.11
CA LYS A 498 -31.24 25.48 -17.91
C LYS A 498 -30.80 24.37 -16.95
N ARG A 499 -31.51 24.16 -15.84
CA ARG A 499 -31.17 23.10 -14.89
C ARG A 499 -31.34 21.69 -15.48
N VAL A 500 -32.40 21.46 -16.26
CA VAL A 500 -32.60 20.18 -16.97
C VAL A 500 -31.45 19.96 -17.97
N THR A 501 -31.11 20.99 -18.74
CA THR A 501 -30.00 20.96 -19.70
C THR A 501 -28.67 20.66 -19.00
N ASP A 502 -28.38 21.34 -17.88
CA ASP A 502 -27.18 21.09 -17.07
C ASP A 502 -27.06 19.62 -16.65
N ILE A 503 -28.15 19.01 -16.16
CA ILE A 503 -28.16 17.61 -15.72
C ILE A 503 -27.91 16.67 -16.89
N ILE A 504 -28.61 16.86 -18.02
CA ILE A 504 -28.49 15.99 -19.20
C ILE A 504 -27.09 16.10 -19.80
N VAL A 505 -26.62 17.32 -20.05
CA VAL A 505 -25.31 17.57 -20.69
C VAL A 505 -24.17 17.10 -19.81
N SER A 506 -24.18 17.43 -18.50
CA SER A 506 -23.13 16.95 -17.59
C SER A 506 -23.17 15.44 -17.40
N GLY A 507 -24.35 14.83 -17.29
CA GLY A 507 -24.51 13.38 -17.18
C GLY A 507 -23.96 12.64 -18.41
N LEU A 508 -24.32 13.09 -19.61
CA LEU A 508 -23.82 12.54 -20.87
C LEU A 508 -22.30 12.73 -21.01
N ALA A 509 -21.80 13.92 -20.69
CA ALA A 509 -20.37 14.21 -20.74
C ALA A 509 -19.58 13.34 -19.75
N ILE A 510 -20.06 13.14 -18.52
CA ILE A 510 -19.43 12.24 -17.55
C ILE A 510 -19.39 10.81 -18.09
N ALA A 511 -20.48 10.31 -18.66
CA ALA A 511 -20.55 8.96 -19.20
C ALA A 511 -19.56 8.77 -20.38
N VAL A 512 -19.60 9.67 -21.37
CA VAL A 512 -18.78 9.60 -22.58
C VAL A 512 -17.30 9.82 -22.26
N LEU A 513 -16.97 10.75 -21.38
CA LEU A 513 -15.59 11.06 -21.01
C LEU A 513 -15.03 10.14 -19.91
N SER A 514 -15.82 9.20 -19.37
CA SER A 514 -15.38 8.33 -18.28
C SER A 514 -14.08 7.55 -18.56
N PRO A 515 -13.79 7.05 -19.78
CA PRO A 515 -12.49 6.43 -20.07
C PRO A 515 -11.33 7.44 -19.99
N LEU A 516 -11.55 8.67 -20.46
CA LEU A 516 -10.57 9.76 -20.36
C LEU A 516 -10.34 10.15 -18.90
N PHE A 517 -11.40 10.25 -18.09
CA PHE A 517 -11.27 10.48 -16.63
C PHE A 517 -10.34 9.44 -16.01
N LEU A 518 -10.54 8.15 -16.31
CA LEU A 518 -9.72 7.07 -15.77
C LEU A 518 -8.25 7.21 -16.19
N ILE A 519 -7.99 7.50 -17.46
CA ILE A 519 -6.62 7.72 -17.97
C ILE A 519 -5.96 8.89 -17.23
N LEU A 520 -6.63 10.03 -17.12
CA LEU A 520 -6.10 11.21 -16.43
C LEU A 520 -5.89 10.94 -14.93
N MET A 521 -6.80 10.21 -14.29
CA MET A 521 -6.63 9.79 -12.89
C MET A 521 -5.36 8.95 -12.69
N ILE A 522 -5.12 7.97 -13.58
CA ILE A 522 -3.92 7.13 -13.54
C ILE A 522 -2.67 7.98 -13.75
N LEU A 523 -2.66 8.86 -14.75
CA LEU A 523 -1.53 9.75 -15.03
C LEU A 523 -1.18 10.63 -13.84
N VAL A 524 -2.17 11.29 -13.22
CA VAL A 524 -1.94 12.14 -12.05
C VAL A 524 -1.47 11.31 -10.85
N ALA A 525 -2.06 10.14 -10.62
CA ALA A 525 -1.67 9.27 -9.51
C ALA A 525 -0.26 8.68 -9.68
N MET A 526 0.20 8.45 -10.90
CA MET A 526 1.55 7.94 -11.19
C MET A 526 2.65 8.98 -11.00
N ASP A 527 2.33 10.28 -11.01
CA ASP A 527 3.31 11.37 -10.91
C ASP A 527 3.93 11.46 -9.51
N ASP A 528 3.10 11.60 -8.47
CA ASP A 528 3.54 11.76 -7.07
C ASP A 528 2.87 10.78 -6.09
N GLY A 529 2.09 9.80 -6.58
CA GLY A 529 1.46 8.75 -5.76
C GLY A 529 0.22 9.19 -4.98
N GLY A 530 -0.26 10.42 -5.20
CA GLY A 530 -1.31 11.01 -4.39
C GLY A 530 -2.72 10.97 -5.00
N SER A 531 -3.73 11.48 -4.29
CA SER A 531 -5.11 11.59 -4.80
C SER A 531 -5.20 12.39 -6.12
N PRO A 532 -5.81 11.84 -7.19
CA PRO A 532 -5.89 12.52 -8.48
C PRO A 532 -6.84 13.72 -8.47
N PHE A 533 -7.73 13.82 -7.49
CA PHE A 533 -8.68 14.93 -7.36
C PHE A 533 -8.28 15.89 -6.25
N TYR A 534 -8.51 17.17 -6.51
CA TYR A 534 -8.45 18.27 -5.57
C TYR A 534 -9.80 18.98 -5.53
N ALA A 535 -10.19 19.49 -4.36
CA ALA A 535 -11.47 20.15 -4.18
C ALA A 535 -11.25 21.51 -3.51
N HIS A 536 -11.59 22.59 -4.22
CA HIS A 536 -11.41 23.95 -3.73
C HIS A 536 -12.73 24.54 -3.22
N VAL A 537 -12.71 25.18 -2.06
CA VAL A 537 -13.91 25.82 -1.50
C VAL A 537 -14.19 27.12 -2.24
N ARG A 538 -15.42 27.28 -2.74
CA ARG A 538 -15.92 28.47 -3.43
C ARG A 538 -17.31 28.83 -2.91
N ILE A 539 -17.70 30.08 -3.13
CA ILE A 539 -19.03 30.57 -2.80
C ILE A 539 -19.92 30.42 -4.04
N GLY A 540 -21.08 29.80 -3.85
CA GLY A 540 -22.10 29.66 -4.88
C GLY A 540 -23.37 30.44 -4.57
N LYS A 541 -24.44 30.05 -5.25
CA LYS A 541 -25.72 30.74 -5.18
C LYS A 541 -26.19 30.92 -3.74
N ASN A 542 -26.64 32.13 -3.42
CA ASN A 542 -27.12 32.58 -2.11
C ASN A 542 -26.08 32.41 -1.00
N GLY A 543 -24.78 32.54 -1.30
CA GLY A 543 -23.71 32.44 -0.31
C GLY A 543 -23.36 31.01 0.10
N ARG A 544 -23.96 29.98 -0.50
CA ARG A 544 -23.70 28.58 -0.12
C ARG A 544 -22.27 28.19 -0.49
N LYS A 545 -21.49 27.71 0.49
CA LYS A 545 -20.14 27.18 0.25
C LYS A 545 -20.24 25.85 -0.49
N LEU A 546 -19.42 25.67 -1.53
CA LEU A 546 -19.36 24.45 -2.34
C LEU A 546 -17.91 24.07 -2.65
N ARG A 547 -17.66 22.77 -2.79
CA ARG A 547 -16.35 22.22 -3.15
C ARG A 547 -16.29 22.01 -4.66
N VAL A 548 -15.54 22.85 -5.37
CA VAL A 548 -15.31 22.74 -6.82
C VAL A 548 -14.20 21.71 -7.07
N TYR A 549 -14.53 20.63 -7.77
CA TYR A 549 -13.60 19.54 -8.05
C TYR A 549 -12.73 19.84 -9.26
N LYS A 550 -11.45 19.49 -9.16
CA LYS A 550 -10.46 19.57 -10.24
C LYS A 550 -9.54 18.36 -10.21
N PHE A 551 -8.89 18.05 -11.32
CA PHE A 551 -7.72 17.20 -11.26
C PHE A 551 -6.59 17.95 -10.55
N ARG A 552 -5.85 17.21 -9.73
CA ARG A 552 -4.71 17.77 -9.05
C ARG A 552 -3.61 18.03 -10.07
N SER A 553 -3.16 19.29 -10.13
CA SER A 553 -2.06 19.73 -10.99
C SER A 553 -0.79 20.09 -10.22
N MET A 554 -0.83 20.05 -8.88
CA MET A 554 0.28 20.37 -7.99
C MET A 554 0.68 19.16 -7.15
N LYS A 555 1.93 19.11 -6.68
CA LYS A 555 2.42 18.07 -5.77
C LYS A 555 1.58 18.02 -4.48
N GLN A 556 1.31 16.82 -3.97
CA GLN A 556 0.53 16.62 -2.74
C GLN A 556 1.16 17.25 -1.50
N ASP A 557 2.49 17.19 -1.41
CA ASP A 557 3.26 17.68 -0.27
C ASP A 557 4.20 18.78 -0.76
N ALA A 558 3.61 19.96 -1.00
CA ALA A 558 4.34 21.11 -1.50
C ALA A 558 5.17 21.81 -0.42
N GLY A 559 5.29 21.27 0.80
CA GLY A 559 6.09 21.89 1.86
C GLY A 559 5.69 23.34 2.17
N ASP A 560 6.66 24.11 2.67
CA ASP A 560 6.48 25.50 3.07
C ASP A 560 6.64 26.46 1.87
N LEU A 561 5.59 27.22 1.54
CA LEU A 561 5.57 28.12 0.38
C LEU A 561 6.69 29.18 0.45
N GLU A 562 6.98 29.68 1.65
CA GLU A 562 7.99 30.72 1.88
C GLU A 562 9.40 30.24 1.50
N LYS A 563 9.64 28.92 1.53
CA LYS A 563 10.92 28.31 1.15
C LYS A 563 11.01 27.97 -0.33
N LEU A 564 9.88 28.00 -1.06
CA LEU A 564 9.80 27.59 -2.46
C LEU A 564 9.67 28.75 -3.44
N LEU A 565 9.17 29.89 -2.99
CA LEU A 565 8.89 31.05 -3.84
C LEU A 565 9.96 32.13 -3.65
N THR A 566 10.28 32.82 -4.74
CA THR A 566 11.05 34.08 -4.67
C THR A 566 10.20 35.19 -4.03
N PRO A 567 10.81 36.24 -3.45
CA PRO A 567 10.07 37.37 -2.88
C PRO A 567 9.08 38.02 -3.86
N GLU A 568 9.46 38.14 -5.13
CA GLU A 568 8.62 38.69 -6.21
C GLU A 568 7.41 37.79 -6.51
N GLN A 569 7.61 36.47 -6.58
CA GLN A 569 6.52 35.50 -6.76
C GLN A 569 5.58 35.46 -5.55
N MET A 570 6.09 35.72 -4.35
CA MET A 570 5.27 35.81 -3.13
C MET A 570 4.37 37.05 -3.17
N GLU A 571 4.90 38.18 -3.60
CA GLU A 571 4.11 39.41 -3.76
C GLU A 571 3.05 39.26 -4.86
N GLN A 572 3.41 38.66 -6.00
CA GLN A 572 2.46 38.30 -7.06
C GLN A 572 1.35 37.37 -6.54
N TYR A 573 1.70 36.35 -5.75
CA TYR A 573 0.74 35.44 -5.13
C TYR A 573 -0.22 36.15 -4.18
N GLN A 574 0.27 37.07 -3.35
CA GLN A 574 -0.56 37.81 -2.41
C GLN A 574 -1.55 38.75 -3.12
N ARG A 575 -1.16 39.31 -4.27
CA ARG A 575 -2.00 40.21 -5.07
C ARG A 575 -3.02 39.45 -5.93
N GLU A 576 -2.57 38.47 -6.71
CA GLU A 576 -3.39 37.85 -7.76
C GLU A 576 -3.88 36.44 -7.42
N PHE A 577 -3.38 35.85 -6.33
CA PHE A 577 -3.57 34.44 -6.00
C PHE A 577 -3.11 33.48 -7.13
N LYS A 578 -2.19 33.95 -7.97
CA LYS A 578 -1.58 33.24 -9.11
C LYS A 578 -0.07 33.55 -9.16
N ILE A 579 0.71 32.62 -9.70
CA ILE A 579 2.16 32.71 -9.85
C ILE A 579 2.51 32.15 -11.22
N ASP A 580 3.36 32.84 -11.96
CA ASP A 580 3.90 32.33 -13.21
C ASP A 580 5.04 31.33 -12.96
N ASN A 581 5.04 30.22 -13.71
CA ASN A 581 5.98 29.10 -13.54
C ASN A 581 6.04 28.53 -12.11
N ASP A 582 4.88 28.26 -11.52
CA ASP A 582 4.79 27.74 -10.16
C ASP A 582 5.52 26.38 -10.00
N PRO A 583 6.57 26.29 -9.14
CA PRO A 583 7.41 25.10 -9.00
C PRO A 583 6.68 23.90 -8.38
N ARG A 584 5.48 24.11 -7.85
CA ARG A 584 4.62 23.05 -7.29
C ARG A 584 3.87 22.29 -8.36
N ILE A 585 3.73 22.85 -9.57
CA ILE A 585 3.02 22.22 -10.69
C ILE A 585 3.83 21.02 -11.20
N THR A 586 3.18 19.87 -11.36
CA THR A 586 3.84 18.68 -11.91
C THR A 586 3.88 18.72 -13.44
N LYS A 587 4.67 17.86 -14.10
CA LYS A 587 4.72 17.84 -15.57
C LYS A 587 3.35 17.52 -16.17
N ILE A 588 2.65 16.55 -15.58
CA ILE A 588 1.28 16.17 -15.97
C ILE A 588 0.31 17.30 -15.59
N GLY A 589 0.50 17.91 -14.43
CA GLY A 589 -0.27 19.08 -13.99
C GLY A 589 -0.19 20.27 -14.94
N ASN A 590 0.99 20.54 -15.50
CA ASN A 590 1.19 21.60 -16.48
C ASN A 590 0.43 21.32 -17.78
N PHE A 591 0.50 20.07 -18.27
CA PHE A 591 -0.29 19.62 -19.42
C PHE A 591 -1.80 19.80 -19.16
N LEU A 592 -2.30 19.34 -18.01
CA LEU A 592 -3.71 19.45 -17.63
C LEU A 592 -4.22 20.90 -17.60
N ARG A 593 -3.40 21.84 -17.10
CA ARG A 593 -3.75 23.28 -17.07
C ARG A 593 -3.77 23.88 -18.46
N LYS A 594 -2.75 23.59 -19.28
CA LYS A 594 -2.65 24.08 -20.67
C LYS A 594 -3.84 23.63 -21.51
N SER A 595 -4.25 22.38 -21.35
CA SER A 595 -5.39 21.81 -22.07
C SER A 595 -6.74 22.07 -21.38
N SER A 596 -6.78 22.76 -20.23
CA SER A 596 -7.96 22.94 -19.37
C SER A 596 -8.67 21.64 -18.97
N LEU A 597 -7.96 20.51 -19.06
CA LEU A 597 -8.50 19.20 -18.68
C LEU A 597 -8.60 19.07 -17.15
N ASP A 598 -7.87 19.90 -16.40
CA ASP A 598 -7.95 19.94 -14.94
C ASP A 598 -9.35 20.29 -14.41
N GLU A 599 -10.16 20.99 -15.20
CA GLU A 599 -11.50 21.41 -14.81
C GLU A 599 -12.61 20.40 -15.12
N LEU A 600 -12.33 19.31 -15.86
CA LEU A 600 -13.34 18.30 -16.19
C LEU A 600 -14.11 17.74 -14.98
N PRO A 601 -13.50 17.51 -13.79
CA PRO A 601 -14.25 17.03 -12.63
C PRO A 601 -15.35 17.98 -12.14
N GLN A 602 -15.35 19.24 -12.56
CA GLN A 602 -16.44 20.17 -12.26
C GLN A 602 -17.78 19.73 -12.89
N LEU A 603 -17.77 18.85 -13.89
CA LEU A 603 -19.00 18.23 -14.42
C LEU A 603 -19.81 17.54 -13.32
N PHE A 604 -19.16 16.93 -12.32
CA PHE A 604 -19.84 16.35 -11.16
C PHE A 604 -20.51 17.42 -10.29
N ASN A 605 -19.93 18.63 -10.20
CA ASN A 605 -20.55 19.76 -9.50
C ASN A 605 -21.76 20.30 -10.26
N ILE A 606 -21.72 20.30 -11.59
CA ILE A 606 -22.86 20.68 -12.45
C ILE A 606 -23.97 19.67 -12.28
N PHE A 607 -23.68 18.37 -12.40
CA PHE A 607 -24.67 17.31 -12.21
C PHE A 607 -25.31 17.38 -10.81
N GLY A 608 -24.49 17.56 -9.76
CA GLY A 608 -24.95 17.75 -8.38
C GLY A 608 -25.65 19.08 -8.09
N GLY A 609 -25.63 20.04 -9.03
CA GLY A 609 -26.37 21.30 -8.97
C GLY A 609 -25.70 22.42 -8.18
N GLY A 610 -24.43 22.26 -7.78
CA GLY A 610 -23.62 23.30 -7.18
C GLY A 610 -23.08 24.32 -8.19
N LEU A 611 -22.79 23.87 -9.41
CA LEU A 611 -22.43 24.70 -10.56
C LEU A 611 -23.48 24.59 -11.68
N SER A 612 -23.36 25.45 -12.69
CA SER A 612 -24.04 25.37 -13.99
C SER A 612 -23.01 25.27 -15.11
N VAL A 613 -23.41 24.88 -16.33
CA VAL A 613 -22.50 24.94 -17.49
C VAL A 613 -22.09 26.38 -17.75
N VAL A 614 -23.06 27.30 -17.75
CA VAL A 614 -22.84 28.74 -17.97
C VAL A 614 -23.29 29.54 -16.76
N GLY A 615 -22.40 30.39 -16.23
CA GLY A 615 -22.64 31.23 -15.07
C GLY A 615 -21.42 32.06 -14.71
N PRO A 616 -21.53 32.98 -13.72
CA PRO A 616 -20.38 33.73 -13.25
C PRO A 616 -19.30 32.82 -12.68
N ARG A 617 -18.04 33.23 -12.67
CA ARG A 617 -16.98 32.41 -12.08
C ARG A 617 -17.22 32.17 -10.58
N PRO A 618 -17.06 30.93 -10.07
CA PRO A 618 -17.12 30.69 -8.63
C PRO A 618 -15.92 31.37 -7.92
N ILE A 619 -16.21 32.26 -6.98
CA ILE A 619 -15.22 33.07 -6.25
C ILE A 619 -14.87 32.46 -4.88
N VAL A 620 -13.71 32.82 -4.30
CA VAL A 620 -13.43 32.54 -2.87
C VAL A 620 -14.12 33.57 -1.97
N GLU A 621 -14.29 33.19 -0.70
CA GLU A 621 -14.78 34.08 0.36
C GLU A 621 -14.02 35.40 0.42
N LYS A 622 -12.69 35.41 0.29
CA LYS A 622 -11.89 36.65 0.29
C LYS A 622 -12.19 37.58 -0.90
N GLU A 623 -12.54 37.03 -2.06
CA GLU A 623 -12.86 37.82 -3.27
C GLU A 623 -14.19 38.56 -3.12
N THR A 624 -15.03 38.18 -2.15
CA THR A 624 -16.33 38.84 -1.90
C THR A 624 -16.16 40.31 -1.51
N ALA A 625 -15.09 40.65 -0.78
CA ALA A 625 -14.79 42.02 -0.40
C ALA A 625 -14.57 42.95 -1.62
N ILE A 626 -14.05 42.42 -2.73
CA ILE A 626 -13.79 43.18 -3.96
C ILE A 626 -15.10 43.65 -4.62
N TYR A 627 -16.17 42.87 -4.48
CA TYR A 627 -17.47 43.19 -5.08
C TYR A 627 -18.34 44.09 -4.18
N GLY A 628 -17.99 44.27 -2.90
CA GLY A 628 -18.72 45.14 -1.98
C GLY A 628 -20.23 44.86 -1.98
N LYS A 629 -21.04 45.86 -2.36
CA LYS A 629 -22.51 45.75 -2.42
C LYS A 629 -23.01 44.83 -3.55
N ASP A 630 -22.25 44.70 -4.64
CA ASP A 630 -22.62 43.89 -5.80
C ASP A 630 -22.49 42.36 -5.55
N VAL A 631 -21.95 41.94 -4.40
CA VAL A 631 -21.91 40.53 -4.00
C VAL A 631 -23.29 39.90 -3.99
N ALA A 632 -24.30 40.62 -3.48
CA ALA A 632 -25.66 40.09 -3.40
C ALA A 632 -26.22 39.78 -4.81
N LYS A 633 -25.87 40.64 -5.78
CA LYS A 633 -26.19 40.46 -7.19
C LYS A 633 -25.44 39.29 -7.80
N LEU A 634 -24.12 39.20 -7.61
CA LEU A 634 -23.30 38.09 -8.11
C LEU A 634 -23.81 36.73 -7.63
N LEU A 635 -24.11 36.62 -6.33
CA LEU A 635 -24.51 35.38 -5.67
C LEU A 635 -25.99 35.03 -5.91
N SER A 636 -26.77 35.86 -6.60
CA SER A 636 -28.17 35.58 -6.94
C SER A 636 -28.34 34.45 -7.96
N VAL A 637 -27.31 34.20 -8.77
CA VAL A 637 -27.27 33.15 -9.81
C VAL A 637 -26.27 32.05 -9.46
N LYS A 638 -26.41 30.90 -10.11
CA LYS A 638 -25.44 29.81 -9.93
C LYS A 638 -24.14 30.16 -10.67
N PRO A 639 -22.97 29.95 -10.05
CA PRO A 639 -21.72 30.06 -10.76
C PRO A 639 -21.59 28.97 -11.84
N GLY A 640 -20.79 29.27 -12.87
CA GLY A 640 -20.60 28.43 -14.05
C GLY A 640 -19.20 27.84 -14.17
N LEU A 641 -19.10 26.70 -14.87
CA LEU A 641 -17.83 26.21 -15.40
C LEU A 641 -17.22 27.22 -16.38
N THR A 642 -18.06 27.75 -17.28
CA THR A 642 -17.72 28.89 -18.14
C THR A 642 -18.68 30.04 -17.88
N GLY A 643 -18.28 31.25 -18.26
CA GLY A 643 -19.05 32.47 -18.09
C GLY A 643 -18.68 33.51 -19.14
N TYR A 644 -19.36 34.65 -19.11
CA TYR A 644 -19.16 35.71 -20.09
C TYR A 644 -17.72 36.24 -20.08
N TRP A 645 -17.17 36.52 -18.90
CA TRP A 645 -15.76 36.91 -18.76
C TRP A 645 -14.79 35.83 -19.27
N GLN A 646 -14.99 34.55 -18.90
CA GLN A 646 -14.13 33.44 -19.36
C GLN A 646 -14.15 33.24 -20.88
N ALA A 647 -15.23 33.61 -21.57
CA ALA A 647 -15.37 33.41 -23.01
C ALA A 647 -14.89 34.61 -23.85
N TYR A 648 -14.89 35.82 -23.28
CA TYR A 648 -14.60 37.05 -24.03
C TYR A 648 -13.28 37.72 -23.65
N ALA A 649 -12.83 37.65 -22.39
CA ALA A 649 -11.66 38.39 -21.93
C ALA A 649 -10.58 37.54 -21.24
N ARG A 650 -10.93 36.48 -20.50
CA ARG A 650 -9.98 35.63 -19.74
C ARG A 650 -8.94 36.47 -18.96
N ASN A 651 -7.64 36.27 -19.21
CA ASN A 651 -6.56 36.93 -18.49
C ASN A 651 -6.40 38.43 -18.85
N ASN A 652 -7.05 38.92 -19.92
CA ASN A 652 -6.90 40.31 -20.36
C ASN A 652 -7.75 41.30 -19.54
N ALA A 653 -8.77 40.81 -18.81
CA ALA A 653 -9.59 41.64 -17.91
C ALA A 653 -9.31 41.27 -16.45
N THR A 654 -8.63 42.17 -15.72
CA THR A 654 -8.20 41.99 -14.34
C THR A 654 -9.15 42.65 -13.34
N TYR A 655 -9.00 42.34 -12.04
CA TYR A 655 -9.76 43.01 -10.98
C TYR A 655 -9.40 44.49 -10.83
N GLU A 656 -8.14 44.85 -11.11
CA GLU A 656 -7.62 46.22 -11.04
C GLU A 656 -8.29 47.15 -12.07
N SER A 657 -8.52 46.64 -13.29
CA SER A 657 -9.23 47.37 -14.34
C SER A 657 -10.73 47.56 -14.07
N GLY A 658 -11.32 46.80 -13.14
CA GLY A 658 -12.77 46.75 -12.91
C GLY A 658 -13.58 46.06 -14.03
N GLU A 659 -12.96 45.72 -15.16
CA GLU A 659 -13.64 45.14 -16.32
C GLU A 659 -14.19 43.75 -16.04
N ARG A 660 -13.45 42.95 -15.25
CA ARG A 660 -13.91 41.62 -14.85
C ARG A 660 -15.23 41.69 -14.08
N GLN A 661 -15.34 42.58 -13.09
CA GLN A 661 -16.56 42.74 -12.30
C GLN A 661 -17.74 43.13 -13.22
N LYS A 662 -17.52 44.09 -14.13
CA LYS A 662 -18.55 44.54 -15.09
C LYS A 662 -19.03 43.40 -16.00
N MET A 663 -18.13 42.57 -16.51
CA MET A 663 -18.48 41.43 -17.37
C MET A 663 -19.26 40.34 -16.62
N GLU A 664 -18.88 40.07 -15.38
CA GLU A 664 -19.61 39.12 -14.53
C GLU A 664 -21.03 39.66 -14.23
N MET A 665 -21.16 40.95 -13.88
CA MET A 665 -22.47 41.59 -13.66
C MET A 665 -23.33 41.60 -14.92
N TYR A 666 -22.73 41.88 -16.09
CA TYR A 666 -23.43 41.88 -17.37
C TYR A 666 -24.14 40.54 -17.64
N TYR A 667 -23.49 39.42 -17.32
CA TYR A 667 -24.12 38.12 -17.45
C TYR A 667 -25.30 37.95 -16.48
N VAL A 668 -25.15 38.37 -15.22
CA VAL A 668 -26.24 38.32 -14.23
C VAL A 668 -27.47 39.09 -14.73
N ASP A 669 -27.26 40.25 -15.36
CA ASP A 669 -28.34 41.11 -15.86
C ASP A 669 -29.02 40.58 -17.13
N HIS A 670 -28.29 39.87 -18.00
CA HIS A 670 -28.74 39.53 -19.36
C HIS A 670 -28.84 38.02 -19.62
N HIS A 671 -28.81 37.20 -18.58
CA HIS A 671 -28.80 35.76 -18.73
C HIS A 671 -30.04 35.26 -19.49
N CYS A 672 -29.81 34.51 -20.57
CA CYS A 672 -30.85 33.89 -21.38
C CYS A 672 -30.25 32.73 -22.19
N ALA A 673 -31.10 31.84 -22.72
CA ALA A 673 -30.65 30.67 -23.47
C ALA A 673 -29.77 31.04 -24.69
N LYS A 674 -30.07 32.16 -25.37
CA LYS A 674 -29.27 32.64 -26.52
C LYS A 674 -27.87 33.08 -26.09
N LEU A 675 -27.75 33.76 -24.95
CA LEU A 675 -26.46 34.20 -24.42
C LEU A 675 -25.63 32.98 -23.96
N ASP A 676 -26.26 32.02 -23.29
CA ASP A 676 -25.62 30.77 -22.86
C ASP A 676 -25.00 30.01 -24.04
N ILE A 677 -25.79 29.78 -25.09
CA ILE A 677 -25.31 29.08 -26.30
C ILE A 677 -24.12 29.83 -26.90
N ARG A 678 -24.21 31.16 -27.01
CA ARG A 678 -23.12 31.99 -27.53
C ARG A 678 -21.85 31.88 -26.68
N ILE A 679 -21.99 31.86 -25.35
CA ILE A 679 -20.86 31.67 -24.43
C ILE A 679 -20.23 30.30 -24.65
N VAL A 680 -21.02 29.22 -24.68
CA VAL A 680 -20.50 27.84 -24.88
C VAL A 680 -19.70 27.72 -26.17
N PHE A 681 -20.25 28.16 -27.32
CA PHE A 681 -19.55 28.08 -28.60
C PHE A 681 -18.25 28.89 -28.61
N ARG A 682 -18.26 30.08 -27.99
CA ARG A 682 -17.07 30.93 -27.92
C ARG A 682 -16.00 30.34 -27.01
N THR A 683 -16.39 29.74 -25.90
CA THR A 683 -15.47 29.00 -25.02
C THR A 683 -14.83 27.82 -25.74
N VAL A 684 -15.59 27.00 -26.47
CA VAL A 684 -15.04 25.88 -27.26
C VAL A 684 -14.04 26.39 -28.29
N LYS A 685 -14.36 27.47 -29.02
CA LYS A 685 -13.46 28.08 -30.00
C LYS A 685 -12.16 28.60 -29.35
N SER A 686 -12.25 29.22 -28.18
CA SER A 686 -11.08 29.74 -27.45
C SER A 686 -10.19 28.62 -26.90
N VAL A 687 -10.78 27.55 -26.36
CA VAL A 687 -10.02 26.37 -25.89
C VAL A 687 -9.32 25.67 -27.05
N ALA A 688 -9.98 25.51 -28.20
CA ALA A 688 -9.38 24.88 -29.38
C ALA A 688 -8.19 25.67 -29.96
N LYS A 689 -8.17 26.99 -29.79
CA LYS A 689 -7.07 27.85 -30.25
C LYS A 689 -5.91 27.98 -29.25
N GLY A 690 -6.10 27.54 -28.00
CA GLY A 690 -5.13 27.78 -26.93
C GLY A 690 -5.05 29.24 -26.45
N ASP A 691 -5.99 30.11 -26.87
CA ASP A 691 -5.97 31.54 -26.53
C ASP A 691 -6.12 31.74 -25.00
N GLY A 692 -5.06 32.22 -24.35
CA GLY A 692 -5.04 32.52 -22.91
C GLY A 692 -4.82 31.32 -21.99
N ALA A 693 -4.27 30.20 -22.49
CA ALA A 693 -3.76 29.11 -21.64
C ALA A 693 -2.47 29.55 -20.92
N GLN A 694 -2.32 29.16 -19.65
CA GLN A 694 -1.10 29.40 -18.85
C GLN A 694 0.06 28.51 -19.30
#